data_AF-A0A7I9W7B9-F1
#
_entry.id   AF-A0A7I9W7B9-F1
#
_cell.length_a   1.000
_cell.length_b   1.000
_cell.length_c   1.000
_cell.angle_alpha   90.00
_cell.angle_beta   90.00
_cell.angle_gamma   90.00
#
_symmetry.space_group_name_H-M   'P 1'
#
loop_
_entity.id
_entity.type
_entity.pdbx_description
1 polymer ?
#
loop_
_entity_poly.entity_id
_entity_poly.type
_entity_poly.pdbx_seq_one_letter_code
_entity_poly.pdbx_strand_id
1 'polypeptide(L)'
;MRAVVELIWNGIDAEANTVTVVLERDVSEAISVVRVVDDGHGISSDEVEATFGRIGGSWKQHSQKTKNGLRQLHGKLGEGRLRAFALGSAVTWTSTSDNTAGERQEVTISGNRRTRDRFRWDVIPSSASPTGTTVIATNEEQRSLGALEADGVLSTLRSHFAPILLNDTSLSITYDAMTLDPAQEIENDTSITISFGDAGEHAASVRVIEWRSGTHRAIYFGPDGVHFPFEESGSQLERQFSYSAYVSWDGLGPDQLALLGLGDMAPDPVGQLWKSARTAIHDHFASRRRQQRREQIDQWKESGIYPYQGEPTNEPEKAERAVFDVVSGTLVSHISRTKKDARLTLALLRDAIRHDPDKLTTILHEVVSLSEADRDTLTRLLSETTLSAIIRSANLVASRHKFLAGLEHLLFDPTDAATVGERDHLHKILEHELWVFGEAYHLMNSERGLTQLARTHLKLEGLPTNDVAAVRRWDGSSGRVDLHLAAQYKEHDHIRHLVVELKAPDITLSQTELNQVEGYVNTVRTNAAFASEKSSWDFILVATDFDELVDDRIQAEYRDTGQFLAPGAKAGRPRVRAFVRRWRDVIDENKRRLEFMTTALEHDPSITEGLEYVRQEYKDLLPPSLTNPADDHAETPAAAPR
;
A
#
# COMPACT_ATOMS: atom_id res chain seq x y z
N MET A 1 -27.42 -10.58 -7.00
CA MET A 1 -26.94 -11.84 -6.37
C MET A 1 -27.90 -12.44 -5.35
N ARG A 2 -28.10 -11.87 -4.15
CA ARG A 2 -28.96 -12.49 -3.10
C ARG A 2 -30.34 -12.93 -3.59
N ALA A 3 -31.00 -12.14 -4.45
CA ALA A 3 -32.30 -12.51 -5.01
C ALA A 3 -32.26 -13.77 -5.91
N VAL A 4 -31.19 -13.97 -6.68
CA VAL A 4 -31.03 -15.17 -7.52
C VAL A 4 -30.77 -16.40 -6.64
N VAL A 5 -29.90 -16.27 -5.64
CA VAL A 5 -29.60 -17.35 -4.68
C VAL A 5 -30.89 -17.87 -4.02
N GLU A 6 -31.78 -16.95 -3.63
CA GLU A 6 -33.08 -17.29 -3.02
C GLU A 6 -34.02 -18.00 -3.99
N LEU A 7 -34.05 -17.59 -5.26
CA LEU A 7 -34.85 -18.27 -6.27
C LEU A 7 -34.33 -19.68 -6.57
N ILE A 8 -33.01 -19.87 -6.57
CA ILE A 8 -32.39 -21.20 -6.72
C ILE A 8 -32.78 -22.10 -5.54
N TRP A 9 -32.68 -21.60 -4.31
CA TRP A 9 -33.13 -22.34 -3.11
C TRP A 9 -34.61 -22.70 -3.16
N ASN A 10 -35.48 -21.84 -3.69
CA ASN A 10 -36.89 -22.19 -3.85
C ASN A 10 -37.11 -23.37 -4.81
N GLY A 11 -36.34 -23.46 -5.90
CA GLY A 11 -36.36 -24.63 -6.79
C GLY A 11 -35.84 -25.90 -6.10
N ILE A 12 -34.74 -25.79 -5.37
CA ILE A 12 -34.17 -26.90 -4.58
C ILE A 12 -35.19 -27.42 -3.53
N ASP A 13 -35.86 -26.50 -2.83
CA ASP A 13 -36.93 -26.79 -1.86
C ASP A 13 -38.17 -27.38 -2.52
N ALA A 14 -38.39 -27.12 -3.81
CA ALA A 14 -39.41 -27.78 -4.61
C ALA A 14 -38.97 -29.16 -5.10
N GLU A 15 -37.85 -29.69 -4.59
CA GLU A 15 -37.26 -30.99 -4.94
C GLU A 15 -36.79 -31.07 -6.41
N ALA A 16 -36.43 -29.94 -7.02
CA ALA A 16 -35.90 -29.91 -8.38
C ALA A 16 -34.57 -30.66 -8.50
N ASN A 17 -34.40 -31.43 -9.57
CA ASN A 17 -33.09 -31.98 -9.97
C ASN A 17 -32.31 -30.98 -10.82
N THR A 18 -32.99 -30.06 -11.49
CA THR A 18 -32.38 -29.07 -12.36
C THR A 18 -32.89 -27.68 -12.01
N VAL A 19 -31.98 -26.75 -11.76
CA VAL A 19 -32.30 -25.32 -11.66
C VAL A 19 -31.45 -24.53 -12.65
N THR A 20 -32.09 -23.78 -13.53
CA THR A 20 -31.42 -23.00 -14.58
C THR A 20 -31.71 -21.52 -14.42
N VAL A 21 -30.67 -20.70 -14.35
CA VAL A 21 -30.73 -19.24 -14.39
C VAL A 21 -30.27 -18.75 -15.76
N VAL A 22 -31.06 -17.92 -16.42
CA VAL A 22 -30.76 -17.32 -17.73
C VAL A 22 -30.85 -15.80 -17.63
N LEU A 23 -29.84 -15.11 -18.17
CA LEU A 23 -29.81 -13.65 -18.26
C LEU A 23 -30.05 -13.25 -19.72
N GLU A 24 -31.21 -12.68 -20.01
CA GLU A 24 -31.53 -12.17 -21.36
C GLU A 24 -31.17 -10.69 -21.43
N ARG A 25 -30.40 -10.33 -22.47
CA ARG A 25 -29.85 -8.99 -22.69
C ARG A 25 -30.62 -8.30 -23.82
N ASP A 26 -30.79 -6.99 -23.70
CA ASP A 26 -31.33 -6.17 -24.79
C ASP A 26 -30.24 -5.79 -25.80
N VAL A 27 -30.61 -4.98 -26.80
CA VAL A 27 -29.69 -4.49 -27.83
C VAL A 27 -28.53 -3.64 -27.31
N SER A 28 -28.60 -3.17 -26.06
CA SER A 28 -27.54 -2.40 -25.39
C SER A 28 -26.62 -3.26 -24.53
N GLU A 29 -26.75 -4.60 -24.63
CA GLU A 29 -26.07 -5.59 -23.78
C GLU A 29 -26.44 -5.48 -22.29
N ALA A 30 -27.50 -4.73 -21.96
CA ALA A 30 -28.01 -4.63 -20.60
C ALA A 30 -28.98 -5.78 -20.30
N ILE A 31 -28.89 -6.36 -19.09
CA ILE A 31 -29.82 -7.41 -18.67
C ILE A 31 -31.25 -6.84 -18.59
N SER A 32 -32.11 -7.29 -19.51
CA SER A 32 -33.52 -6.94 -19.59
C SER A 32 -34.43 -7.94 -18.86
N VAL A 33 -34.02 -9.21 -18.80
CA VAL A 33 -34.81 -10.27 -18.14
C VAL A 33 -33.89 -11.21 -17.37
N VAL A 34 -34.27 -11.55 -16.13
CA VAL A 34 -33.69 -12.65 -15.36
C VAL A 34 -34.72 -13.76 -15.26
N ARG A 35 -34.39 -14.94 -15.78
CA ARG A 35 -35.26 -16.12 -15.77
C ARG A 35 -34.65 -17.22 -14.90
N VAL A 36 -35.43 -17.77 -13.98
CA VAL A 36 -35.05 -18.93 -13.16
C VAL A 36 -36.07 -20.05 -13.39
N VAL A 37 -35.61 -21.22 -13.82
CA VAL A 37 -36.44 -22.38 -14.16
C VAL A 37 -36.04 -23.56 -13.30
N ASP A 38 -37.00 -24.20 -12.64
CA ASP A 38 -36.82 -25.46 -11.92
C ASP A 38 -37.78 -26.55 -12.41
N ASP A 39 -37.37 -27.81 -12.27
CA ASP A 39 -38.15 -29.01 -12.60
C ASP A 39 -38.77 -29.68 -11.36
N GLY A 40 -38.99 -28.90 -10.29
CA GLY A 40 -39.55 -29.38 -9.03
C GLY A 40 -41.05 -29.70 -9.11
N HIS A 41 -41.68 -29.86 -7.96
CA HIS A 41 -43.10 -30.21 -7.87
C HIS A 41 -44.07 -29.06 -8.24
N GLY A 42 -43.56 -27.84 -8.43
CA GLY A 42 -44.37 -26.66 -8.77
C GLY A 42 -45.24 -26.13 -7.62
N ILE A 43 -46.13 -25.19 -7.94
CA ILE A 43 -47.05 -24.50 -7.04
C ILE A 43 -48.47 -24.76 -7.52
N SER A 44 -49.31 -25.36 -6.69
CA SER A 44 -50.71 -25.65 -7.04
C SER A 44 -51.63 -24.48 -6.69
N SER A 45 -52.78 -24.38 -7.38
CA SER A 45 -53.88 -23.45 -7.11
C SER A 45 -54.24 -23.40 -5.62
N ASP A 46 -54.20 -24.57 -4.96
CA ASP A 46 -54.60 -24.76 -3.57
C ASP A 46 -53.59 -24.13 -2.60
N GLU A 47 -52.34 -23.97 -3.04
CA GLU A 47 -51.23 -23.42 -2.25
C GLU A 47 -50.96 -21.94 -2.53
N VAL A 48 -51.52 -21.36 -3.60
CA VAL A 48 -51.24 -19.98 -4.01
C VAL A 48 -51.63 -18.99 -2.93
N GLU A 49 -52.83 -19.10 -2.37
CA GLU A 49 -53.31 -18.15 -1.35
C GLU A 49 -52.47 -18.25 -0.07
N ALA A 50 -52.06 -19.46 0.32
CA ALA A 50 -51.19 -19.67 1.47
C ALA A 50 -49.75 -19.17 1.23
N THR A 51 -49.27 -19.21 -0.02
CA THR A 51 -47.89 -18.88 -0.38
C THR A 51 -47.71 -17.42 -0.82
N PHE A 52 -48.74 -16.79 -1.38
CA PHE A 52 -48.70 -15.44 -1.96
C PHE A 52 -49.77 -14.47 -1.38
N GLY A 53 -50.79 -14.95 -0.66
CA GLY A 53 -51.94 -14.14 -0.22
C GLY A 53 -51.72 -13.25 1.01
N ARG A 54 -50.84 -13.60 1.96
CA ARG A 54 -50.45 -12.73 3.10
C ARG A 54 -48.94 -12.58 3.22
N ILE A 55 -48.44 -11.34 3.31
CA ILE A 55 -47.06 -11.07 3.70
C ILE A 55 -46.90 -11.47 5.18
N GLY A 56 -45.93 -12.33 5.49
CA GLY A 56 -45.61 -12.75 6.85
C GLY A 56 -46.07 -14.14 7.28
N GLY A 57 -46.72 -14.92 6.40
CA GLY A 57 -47.00 -16.35 6.61
C GLY A 57 -46.25 -17.19 5.59
N SER A 58 -45.38 -18.09 6.05
CA SER A 58 -44.80 -19.15 5.21
C SER A 58 -45.42 -20.47 5.63
N TRP A 59 -45.96 -21.26 4.69
CA TRP A 59 -46.39 -22.64 4.98
C TRP A 59 -45.22 -23.49 5.53
N LYS A 60 -43.97 -23.08 5.24
CA LYS A 60 -42.73 -23.67 5.78
C LYS A 60 -42.57 -23.50 7.31
N GLN A 61 -43.47 -22.80 8.01
CA GLN A 61 -43.42 -22.69 9.47
C GLN A 61 -43.82 -23.98 10.21
N HIS A 62 -44.51 -24.92 9.56
CA HIS A 62 -45.07 -26.12 10.21
C HIS A 62 -44.58 -27.46 9.63
N SER A 63 -43.75 -27.45 8.58
CA SER A 63 -43.11 -28.66 8.02
C SER A 63 -41.60 -28.53 8.00
N GLN A 64 -40.90 -29.61 8.36
CA GLN A 64 -39.43 -29.67 8.35
C GLN A 64 -38.88 -30.22 7.04
N LYS A 65 -39.70 -30.96 6.29
CA LYS A 65 -39.32 -31.58 5.03
C LYS A 65 -40.15 -31.02 3.88
N THR A 66 -39.59 -31.12 2.68
CA THR A 66 -40.26 -30.84 1.41
C THR A 66 -41.49 -31.72 1.22
N LYS A 67 -42.34 -31.38 0.23
CA LYS A 67 -43.68 -31.96 0.06
C LYS A 67 -43.69 -33.50 -0.01
N ASN A 68 -42.64 -34.11 -0.58
CA ASN A 68 -42.49 -35.57 -0.66
C ASN A 68 -41.45 -36.13 0.30
N GLY A 69 -40.88 -35.30 1.18
CA GLY A 69 -39.94 -35.73 2.21
C GLY A 69 -38.51 -35.98 1.72
N LEU A 70 -38.20 -35.66 0.45
CA LEU A 70 -36.88 -35.90 -0.16
C LEU A 70 -35.78 -34.98 0.40
N ARG A 71 -36.12 -33.74 0.77
CA ARG A 71 -35.17 -32.73 1.26
C ARG A 71 -35.71 -32.00 2.49
N GLN A 72 -34.83 -31.32 3.21
CA GLN A 72 -35.20 -30.42 4.32
C GLN A 72 -35.36 -28.98 3.79
N LEU A 73 -36.38 -28.24 4.25
CA LEU A 73 -36.76 -26.92 3.69
C LEU A 73 -35.78 -25.79 4.07
N HIS A 74 -35.40 -24.94 3.11
CA HIS A 74 -34.65 -23.69 3.32
C HIS A 74 -35.56 -22.47 3.54
N GLY A 75 -35.19 -21.59 4.48
CA GLY A 75 -35.85 -20.31 4.76
C GLY A 75 -37.18 -20.37 5.53
N LYS A 76 -37.28 -19.66 6.67
CA LYS A 76 -38.45 -19.69 7.59
C LYS A 76 -39.34 -18.43 7.58
N LEU A 77 -38.90 -17.32 6.95
CA LEU A 77 -39.49 -15.99 7.13
C LEU A 77 -40.53 -15.57 6.08
N GLY A 78 -40.69 -16.31 4.97
CA GLY A 78 -41.70 -15.99 3.94
C GLY A 78 -41.43 -14.70 3.13
N GLU A 79 -40.28 -14.05 3.31
CA GLU A 79 -39.89 -12.81 2.62
C GLU A 79 -39.17 -13.04 1.27
N GLY A 80 -38.74 -14.28 0.98
CA GLY A 80 -37.90 -14.62 -0.16
C GLY A 80 -38.49 -14.20 -1.52
N ARG A 81 -39.81 -14.33 -1.70
CA ARG A 81 -40.52 -13.92 -2.92
C ARG A 81 -40.47 -12.41 -3.21
N LEU A 82 -40.34 -11.57 -2.18
CA LEU A 82 -40.20 -10.11 -2.34
C LEU A 82 -38.81 -9.72 -2.84
N ARG A 83 -37.80 -10.59 -2.64
CA ARG A 83 -36.43 -10.37 -3.12
C ARG A 83 -36.36 -10.44 -4.65
N ALA A 84 -37.28 -11.14 -5.31
CA ALA A 84 -37.36 -11.20 -6.78
C ALA A 84 -37.55 -9.80 -7.41
N PHE A 85 -38.21 -8.86 -6.73
CA PHE A 85 -38.33 -7.46 -7.18
C PHE A 85 -37.01 -6.67 -7.17
N ALA A 86 -35.92 -7.24 -6.66
CA ALA A 86 -34.58 -6.68 -6.85
C ALA A 86 -34.05 -6.92 -8.27
N LEU A 87 -34.60 -7.91 -8.99
CA LEU A 87 -34.19 -8.31 -10.35
C LEU A 87 -35.02 -7.62 -11.45
N GLY A 88 -36.20 -7.06 -11.12
CA GLY A 88 -37.07 -6.43 -12.11
C GLY A 88 -38.22 -5.63 -11.49
N SER A 89 -38.86 -4.79 -12.32
CA SER A 89 -40.05 -4.00 -11.98
C SER A 89 -41.34 -4.86 -12.00
N ALA A 90 -41.37 -5.88 -12.84
CA ALA A 90 -42.42 -6.88 -12.92
C ALA A 90 -41.84 -8.29 -12.74
N VAL A 91 -42.53 -9.15 -12.00
CA VAL A 91 -42.12 -10.54 -11.79
C VAL A 91 -43.32 -11.46 -12.02
N THR A 92 -43.11 -12.51 -12.80
CA THR A 92 -44.10 -13.54 -13.10
C THR A 92 -43.58 -14.91 -12.70
N TRP A 93 -44.39 -15.69 -11.98
CA TRP A 93 -44.15 -17.10 -11.71
C TRP A 93 -45.17 -17.91 -12.52
N THR A 94 -44.70 -18.75 -13.41
CA THR A 94 -45.53 -19.72 -14.15
C THR A 94 -45.16 -21.10 -13.64
N SER A 95 -46.10 -21.81 -13.04
CA SER A 95 -45.85 -23.08 -12.37
C SER A 95 -46.81 -24.15 -12.85
N THR A 96 -46.27 -25.30 -13.25
CA THR A 96 -47.04 -26.49 -13.61
C THR A 96 -47.00 -27.48 -12.46
N SER A 97 -48.16 -27.87 -11.95
CA SER A 97 -48.28 -28.80 -10.82
C SER A 97 -49.63 -29.54 -10.86
N ASP A 98 -49.77 -30.57 -10.02
CA ASP A 98 -51.04 -31.26 -9.80
C ASP A 98 -51.77 -30.65 -8.59
N ASN A 99 -53.07 -30.40 -8.73
CA ASN A 99 -53.92 -29.95 -7.61
C ASN A 99 -54.19 -31.10 -6.62
N THR A 100 -54.90 -30.82 -5.52
CA THR A 100 -55.24 -31.85 -4.51
C THR A 100 -56.10 -32.98 -5.09
N ALA A 101 -56.80 -32.76 -6.21
CA ALA A 101 -57.57 -33.77 -6.93
C ALA A 101 -56.74 -34.56 -7.95
N GLY A 102 -55.44 -34.27 -8.11
CA GLY A 102 -54.54 -34.92 -9.06
C GLY A 102 -54.64 -34.40 -10.50
N GLU A 103 -55.30 -33.26 -10.71
CA GLU A 103 -55.46 -32.65 -12.04
C GLU A 103 -54.29 -31.70 -12.33
N ARG A 104 -53.72 -31.86 -13.53
CA ARG A 104 -52.62 -31.04 -14.02
C ARG A 104 -53.09 -29.64 -14.39
N GLN A 105 -52.43 -28.64 -13.83
CA GLN A 105 -52.75 -27.23 -14.04
C GLN A 105 -51.50 -26.37 -14.19
N GLU A 106 -51.66 -25.24 -14.86
CA GLU A 106 -50.68 -24.17 -14.90
C GLU A 106 -51.22 -22.97 -14.13
N VAL A 107 -50.46 -22.55 -13.13
CA VAL A 107 -50.74 -21.35 -12.33
C VAL A 107 -49.78 -20.26 -12.77
N THR A 108 -50.33 -19.10 -13.13
CA THR A 108 -49.54 -17.90 -13.41
C THR A 108 -49.78 -16.87 -12.31
N ILE A 109 -48.73 -16.46 -11.62
CA ILE A 109 -48.75 -15.47 -10.54
C ILE A 109 -47.94 -14.25 -11.01
N SER A 110 -48.55 -13.07 -10.99
CA SER A 110 -47.94 -11.81 -11.40
C SER A 110 -47.82 -10.85 -10.24
N GLY A 111 -46.64 -10.27 -10.07
CA GLY A 111 -46.34 -9.23 -9.08
C GLY A 111 -45.71 -7.99 -9.72
N ASN A 112 -45.98 -6.82 -9.14
CA ASN A 112 -45.36 -5.57 -9.55
C ASN A 112 -44.66 -4.89 -8.37
N ARG A 113 -43.48 -4.32 -8.61
CA ARG A 113 -42.66 -3.66 -7.58
C ARG A 113 -43.36 -2.47 -6.91
N ARG A 114 -44.31 -1.81 -7.58
CA ARG A 114 -45.09 -0.70 -7.01
C ARG A 114 -46.15 -1.17 -6.01
N THR A 115 -46.56 -2.43 -6.09
CA THR A 115 -47.57 -3.06 -5.23
C THR A 115 -47.06 -4.42 -4.75
N ARG A 116 -45.96 -4.39 -3.96
CA ARG A 116 -45.21 -5.60 -3.52
C ARG A 116 -46.03 -6.53 -2.62
N ASP A 117 -47.16 -6.04 -2.11
CA ASP A 117 -48.12 -6.70 -1.24
C ASP A 117 -49.29 -7.35 -1.98
N ARG A 118 -49.39 -7.14 -3.30
CA ARG A 118 -50.51 -7.65 -4.11
C ARG A 118 -50.01 -8.47 -5.27
N PHE A 119 -50.25 -9.77 -5.19
CA PHE A 119 -50.03 -10.71 -6.28
C PHE A 119 -51.38 -11.04 -6.94
N ARG A 120 -51.41 -11.00 -8.26
CA ARG A 120 -52.55 -11.49 -9.05
C ARG A 120 -52.21 -12.88 -9.55
N TRP A 121 -53.18 -13.77 -9.61
CA TRP A 121 -52.94 -15.09 -10.16
C TRP A 121 -54.15 -15.60 -10.92
N ASP A 122 -53.87 -16.41 -11.93
CA ASP A 122 -54.84 -17.09 -12.76
C ASP A 122 -54.40 -18.57 -12.89
N VAL A 123 -55.36 -19.45 -13.13
CA VAL A 123 -55.12 -20.89 -13.30
C VAL A 123 -55.83 -21.40 -14.54
N ILE A 124 -55.13 -22.25 -15.30
CA ILE A 124 -55.68 -22.95 -16.46
C ILE A 124 -55.38 -24.45 -16.36
N PRO A 125 -56.28 -25.32 -16.85
CA PRO A 125 -55.96 -26.74 -17.04
C PRO A 125 -54.75 -26.88 -17.99
N SER A 126 -53.83 -27.77 -17.67
CA SER A 126 -52.63 -27.99 -18.47
C SER A 126 -52.50 -29.45 -18.89
N SER A 127 -52.06 -29.68 -20.12
CA SER A 127 -51.68 -31.02 -20.61
C SER A 127 -50.16 -31.22 -20.61
N ALA A 128 -49.40 -30.29 -20.03
CA ALA A 128 -47.94 -30.36 -19.98
C ALA A 128 -47.44 -31.47 -19.05
N SER A 129 -46.43 -32.22 -19.50
CA SER A 129 -45.94 -33.41 -18.78
C SER A 129 -45.01 -33.14 -17.58
N PRO A 130 -44.01 -32.23 -17.63
CA PRO A 130 -43.18 -31.99 -16.45
C PRO A 130 -43.81 -30.95 -15.51
N THR A 131 -43.71 -31.21 -14.21
CA THR A 131 -43.96 -30.19 -13.18
C THR A 131 -42.75 -29.25 -13.09
N GLY A 132 -42.93 -28.10 -12.47
CA GLY A 132 -41.84 -27.15 -12.23
C GLY A 132 -42.32 -25.71 -12.17
N THR A 133 -41.39 -24.80 -11.93
CA THR A 133 -41.68 -23.37 -11.89
C THR A 133 -40.71 -22.57 -12.74
N THR A 134 -41.23 -21.61 -13.48
CA THR A 134 -40.46 -20.60 -14.20
C THR A 134 -40.75 -19.23 -13.60
N VAL A 135 -39.72 -18.57 -13.10
CA VAL A 135 -39.76 -17.20 -12.59
C VAL A 135 -39.11 -16.28 -13.60
N ILE A 136 -39.83 -15.24 -14.03
CA ILE A 136 -39.36 -14.23 -14.98
C ILE A 136 -39.42 -12.88 -14.29
N ALA A 137 -38.27 -12.24 -14.08
CA ALA A 137 -38.19 -10.86 -13.62
C ALA A 137 -37.78 -9.95 -14.79
N THR A 138 -38.67 -9.03 -15.16
CA THR A 138 -38.46 -8.07 -16.27
C THR A 138 -37.97 -6.75 -15.71
N ASN A 139 -36.86 -6.25 -16.25
CA ASN A 139 -36.18 -5.02 -15.84
C ASN A 139 -36.55 -3.83 -16.76
N GLU A 140 -37.83 -3.46 -16.79
CA GLU A 140 -38.31 -2.36 -17.65
C GLU A 140 -37.80 -0.98 -17.21
N GLU A 141 -37.35 -0.85 -15.95
CA GLU A 141 -36.79 0.39 -15.38
C GLU A 141 -35.29 0.57 -15.69
N GLN A 142 -34.68 -0.29 -16.52
CA GLN A 142 -33.24 -0.27 -16.86
C GLN A 142 -32.31 -0.14 -15.65
N ARG A 143 -32.61 -0.87 -14.56
CA ARG A 143 -31.74 -0.88 -13.38
C ARG A 143 -30.42 -1.56 -13.72
N SER A 144 -29.34 -1.08 -13.11
CA SER A 144 -28.05 -1.76 -13.20
C SER A 144 -28.12 -3.13 -12.51
N LEU A 145 -28.05 -4.18 -13.32
CA LEU A 145 -27.94 -5.57 -12.89
C LEU A 145 -26.55 -6.15 -13.13
N GLY A 146 -25.55 -5.31 -13.46
CA GLY A 146 -24.19 -5.74 -13.78
C GLY A 146 -23.49 -6.56 -12.69
N ALA A 147 -23.97 -6.50 -11.43
CA ALA A 147 -23.53 -7.37 -10.35
C ALA A 147 -23.85 -8.87 -10.58
N LEU A 148 -24.73 -9.21 -11.53
CA LEU A 148 -25.02 -10.59 -11.96
C LEU A 148 -23.99 -11.11 -12.99
N GLU A 149 -23.22 -10.22 -13.61
CA GLU A 149 -22.21 -10.53 -14.63
C GLU A 149 -20.79 -10.19 -14.18
N ALA A 150 -20.62 -9.70 -12.95
CA ALA A 150 -19.31 -9.32 -12.43
C ALA A 150 -18.34 -10.50 -12.40
N ASP A 151 -17.07 -10.21 -12.67
CA ASP A 151 -15.95 -11.14 -12.56
C ASP A 151 -15.91 -11.72 -11.13
N GLY A 152 -16.28 -13.00 -10.97
CA GLY A 152 -16.33 -13.69 -9.68
C GLY A 152 -17.73 -14.17 -9.23
N VAL A 153 -18.80 -13.87 -9.97
CA VAL A 153 -20.15 -14.37 -9.67
C VAL A 153 -20.21 -15.89 -9.64
N LEU A 154 -19.62 -16.58 -10.63
CA LEU A 154 -19.60 -18.04 -10.69
C LEU A 154 -18.85 -18.66 -9.52
N SER A 155 -17.69 -18.10 -9.16
CA SER A 155 -16.92 -18.54 -7.97
C SER A 155 -17.77 -18.42 -6.71
N THR A 156 -18.45 -17.27 -6.53
CA THR A 156 -19.35 -17.06 -5.39
C THR A 156 -20.48 -18.08 -5.35
N LEU A 157 -21.14 -18.36 -6.48
CA LEU A 157 -22.23 -19.32 -6.55
C LEU A 157 -21.76 -20.77 -6.32
N ARG A 158 -20.60 -21.15 -6.89
CA ARG A 158 -20.00 -22.48 -6.71
C ARG A 158 -19.68 -22.75 -5.25
N SER A 159 -19.05 -21.80 -4.55
CA SER A 159 -18.78 -21.92 -3.11
C SER A 159 -20.06 -21.96 -2.28
N HIS A 160 -21.05 -21.13 -2.62
CA HIS A 160 -22.33 -21.06 -1.88
C HIS A 160 -23.15 -22.34 -1.98
N PHE A 161 -23.27 -22.91 -3.18
CA PHE A 161 -24.06 -24.14 -3.44
C PHE A 161 -23.23 -25.43 -3.35
N ALA A 162 -21.94 -25.35 -3.06
CA ALA A 162 -21.08 -26.51 -2.86
C ALA A 162 -21.63 -27.62 -1.96
N PRO A 163 -22.19 -27.34 -0.77
CA PRO A 163 -22.55 -28.42 0.14
C PRO A 163 -23.68 -29.28 -0.43
N ILE A 164 -24.65 -28.70 -1.12
CA ILE A 164 -25.72 -29.49 -1.71
C ILE A 164 -25.26 -30.18 -3.00
N LEU A 165 -24.48 -29.48 -3.85
CA LEU A 165 -23.99 -30.03 -5.12
C LEU A 165 -22.96 -31.16 -4.96
N LEU A 166 -22.14 -31.13 -3.89
CA LEU A 166 -21.16 -32.19 -3.62
C LEU A 166 -21.80 -33.44 -2.98
N ASN A 167 -22.97 -33.30 -2.37
CA ASN A 167 -23.64 -34.38 -1.65
C ASN A 167 -24.86 -34.95 -2.39
N ASP A 168 -25.44 -34.20 -3.34
CA ASP A 168 -26.53 -34.65 -4.21
C ASP A 168 -26.07 -34.64 -5.68
N THR A 169 -25.55 -35.78 -6.15
CA THR A 169 -25.11 -35.95 -7.55
C THR A 169 -26.25 -35.89 -8.58
N SER A 170 -27.51 -35.91 -8.13
CA SER A 170 -28.68 -35.79 -9.00
C SER A 170 -29.11 -34.33 -9.23
N LEU A 171 -28.61 -33.39 -8.41
CA LEU A 171 -28.88 -31.97 -8.52
C LEU A 171 -27.89 -31.28 -9.47
N SER A 172 -28.40 -30.50 -10.41
CA SER A 172 -27.63 -29.65 -11.31
C SER A 172 -28.14 -28.21 -11.28
N ILE A 173 -27.22 -27.26 -11.11
CA ILE A 173 -27.52 -25.82 -11.19
C ILE A 173 -26.75 -25.23 -12.37
N THR A 174 -27.45 -24.56 -13.28
CA THR A 174 -26.84 -23.86 -14.42
C THR A 174 -27.08 -22.36 -14.28
N TYR A 175 -26.03 -21.55 -14.41
CA TYR A 175 -26.09 -20.10 -14.36
C TYR A 175 -25.55 -19.51 -15.66
N ASP A 176 -26.42 -18.86 -16.42
CA ASP A 176 -26.12 -18.22 -17.71
C ASP A 176 -25.31 -19.12 -18.65
N ALA A 177 -25.88 -20.30 -18.94
CA ALA A 177 -25.29 -21.40 -19.72
C ALA A 177 -24.09 -22.15 -19.08
N MET A 178 -23.60 -21.73 -17.90
CA MET A 178 -22.51 -22.42 -17.21
C MET A 178 -23.02 -23.28 -16.06
N THR A 179 -22.76 -24.59 -16.11
CA THR A 179 -23.05 -25.50 -15.00
C THR A 179 -22.14 -25.21 -13.81
N LEU A 180 -22.75 -25.07 -12.62
CA LEU A 180 -22.02 -24.89 -11.38
C LEU A 180 -21.44 -26.23 -10.93
N ASP A 181 -20.13 -26.36 -11.07
CA ASP A 181 -19.36 -27.50 -10.55
C ASP A 181 -18.43 -26.99 -9.45
N PRO A 182 -18.74 -27.27 -8.16
CA PRO A 182 -17.90 -26.84 -7.05
C PRO A 182 -16.48 -27.39 -7.13
N ALA A 183 -16.26 -28.59 -7.71
CA ALA A 183 -14.96 -29.24 -7.74
C ALA A 183 -13.89 -28.42 -8.49
N GLN A 184 -14.31 -27.55 -9.41
CA GLN A 184 -13.41 -26.66 -10.16
C GLN A 184 -12.77 -25.58 -9.28
N GLU A 185 -13.40 -25.21 -8.16
CA GLU A 185 -12.92 -24.17 -7.26
C GLU A 185 -12.32 -24.73 -5.96
N ILE A 186 -12.38 -26.05 -5.74
CA ILE A 186 -11.81 -26.66 -4.53
C ILE A 186 -10.28 -26.67 -4.63
N GLU A 187 -9.65 -26.03 -3.66
CA GLU A 187 -8.21 -26.11 -3.43
C GLU A 187 -7.86 -27.26 -2.49
N ASN A 188 -8.63 -27.41 -1.41
CA ASN A 188 -8.46 -28.47 -0.42
C ASN A 188 -9.81 -28.87 0.19
N ASP A 189 -9.97 -30.13 0.56
CA ASP A 189 -11.16 -30.67 1.20
C ASP A 189 -10.73 -31.61 2.34
N THR A 190 -11.01 -31.21 3.57
CA THR A 190 -10.54 -31.90 4.77
C THR A 190 -11.69 -32.18 5.72
N SER A 191 -11.85 -33.44 6.11
CA SER A 191 -12.84 -33.86 7.10
C SER A 191 -12.19 -34.18 8.43
N ILE A 192 -12.71 -33.60 9.50
CA ILE A 192 -12.20 -33.71 10.87
C ILE A 192 -13.32 -34.25 11.75
N THR A 193 -13.04 -35.30 12.51
CA THR A 193 -13.96 -35.77 13.56
C THR A 193 -13.64 -35.06 14.86
N ILE A 194 -14.65 -34.48 15.51
CA ILE A 194 -14.52 -33.80 16.81
C ILE A 194 -15.35 -34.52 17.86
N SER A 195 -14.82 -34.57 19.09
CA SER A 195 -15.55 -35.04 20.27
C SER A 195 -15.84 -33.86 21.20
N PHE A 196 -17.02 -33.86 21.83
CA PHE A 196 -17.47 -32.81 22.76
C PHE A 196 -18.43 -33.40 23.80
N GLY A 197 -18.71 -32.67 24.89
CA GLY A 197 -19.30 -33.23 26.11
C GLY A 197 -18.29 -33.28 27.26
N ASP A 198 -18.77 -33.34 28.50
CA ASP A 198 -17.92 -33.41 29.71
C ASP A 198 -16.96 -34.62 29.72
N ALA A 199 -17.29 -35.68 28.95
CA ALA A 199 -16.44 -36.85 28.73
C ALA A 199 -16.25 -37.20 27.23
N GLY A 200 -16.52 -36.27 26.30
CA GLY A 200 -16.51 -36.56 24.87
C GLY A 200 -17.65 -37.49 24.42
N GLU A 201 -18.80 -37.38 25.06
CA GLU A 201 -19.98 -38.23 24.86
C GLU A 201 -20.60 -38.10 23.47
N HIS A 202 -20.35 -36.97 22.79
CA HIS A 202 -20.86 -36.69 21.46
C HIS A 202 -19.74 -36.61 20.44
N ALA A 203 -20.02 -37.08 19.23
CA ALA A 203 -19.14 -36.97 18.08
C ALA A 203 -19.82 -36.16 16.98
N ALA A 204 -19.09 -35.20 16.41
CA ALA A 204 -19.51 -34.44 15.24
C ALA A 204 -18.43 -34.48 14.18
N SER A 205 -18.80 -34.14 12.95
CA SER A 205 -17.87 -34.00 11.83
C SER A 205 -17.77 -32.55 11.39
N VAL A 206 -16.56 -32.11 11.06
CA VAL A 206 -16.26 -30.79 10.50
C VAL A 206 -15.56 -31.00 9.17
N ARG A 207 -16.26 -30.73 8.05
CA ARG A 207 -15.66 -30.74 6.72
C ARG A 207 -15.30 -29.32 6.32
N VAL A 208 -14.02 -29.04 6.11
CA VAL A 208 -13.49 -27.74 5.70
C VAL A 208 -13.11 -27.81 4.23
N ILE A 209 -13.77 -27.00 3.41
CA ILE A 209 -13.46 -26.83 1.99
C ILE A 209 -12.76 -25.49 1.81
N GLU A 210 -11.54 -25.50 1.30
CA GLU A 210 -10.77 -24.32 0.92
C GLU A 210 -11.00 -24.02 -0.56
N TRP A 211 -11.30 -22.75 -0.86
CA TRP A 211 -11.61 -22.28 -2.20
C TRP A 211 -10.40 -21.62 -2.84
N ARG A 212 -10.11 -21.96 -4.10
CA ARG A 212 -9.02 -21.37 -4.92
C ARG A 212 -9.18 -19.86 -5.13
N SER A 213 -10.44 -19.41 -5.16
CA SER A 213 -10.81 -18.05 -5.53
C SER A 213 -12.02 -17.57 -4.72
N GLY A 214 -12.31 -16.28 -4.81
CA GLY A 214 -13.42 -15.66 -4.08
C GLY A 214 -13.05 -15.19 -2.67
N THR A 215 -14.01 -14.58 -1.98
CA THR A 215 -13.84 -14.02 -0.63
C THR A 215 -14.77 -14.66 0.40
N HIS A 216 -15.42 -15.76 0.02
CA HIS A 216 -16.43 -16.42 0.83
C HIS A 216 -15.81 -17.11 2.05
N ARG A 217 -16.38 -16.84 3.23
CA ARG A 217 -15.96 -17.38 4.53
C ARG A 217 -17.18 -17.62 5.40
N ALA A 218 -17.64 -18.85 5.47
CA ALA A 218 -18.85 -19.20 6.22
C ALA A 218 -18.70 -20.52 6.96
N ILE A 219 -19.48 -20.65 8.03
CA ILE A 219 -19.60 -21.87 8.80
C ILE A 219 -21.06 -22.28 8.81
N TYR A 220 -21.29 -23.52 8.44
CA TYR A 220 -22.57 -24.12 8.18
C TYR A 220 -22.81 -25.22 9.20
N PHE A 221 -24.01 -25.27 9.77
CA PHE A 221 -24.38 -26.34 10.71
C PHE A 221 -25.59 -27.10 10.27
N GLY A 222 -25.51 -28.41 10.45
CA GLY A 222 -26.48 -29.37 9.95
C GLY A 222 -26.69 -30.58 10.84
N PRO A 223 -27.90 -31.17 10.84
CA PRO A 223 -28.12 -32.48 11.47
C PRO A 223 -27.36 -33.60 10.75
N ASP A 224 -27.07 -33.42 9.46
CA ASP A 224 -26.42 -34.41 8.61
C ASP A 224 -25.42 -33.72 7.65
N GLY A 225 -24.68 -34.54 6.90
CA GLY A 225 -23.68 -34.06 5.96
C GLY A 225 -24.23 -33.39 4.71
N VAL A 226 -25.55 -33.25 4.56
CA VAL A 226 -26.24 -32.77 3.35
C VAL A 226 -26.98 -31.46 3.59
N HIS A 227 -27.57 -31.27 4.77
CA HIS A 227 -28.46 -30.16 5.10
C HIS A 227 -27.84 -29.24 6.12
N PHE A 228 -27.62 -27.97 5.76
CA PHE A 228 -27.04 -26.96 6.65
C PHE A 228 -27.94 -25.74 6.81
N PRO A 229 -29.00 -25.81 7.65
CA PRO A 229 -29.98 -24.74 7.80
C PRO A 229 -29.49 -23.50 8.56
N PHE A 230 -28.34 -23.57 9.22
CA PHE A 230 -27.75 -22.44 9.95
C PHE A 230 -26.40 -22.05 9.34
N GLU A 231 -26.22 -20.76 9.10
CA GLU A 231 -25.02 -20.15 8.53
C GLU A 231 -24.52 -19.04 9.46
N GLU A 232 -23.22 -19.04 9.74
CA GLU A 232 -22.52 -18.01 10.49
C GLU A 232 -21.30 -17.50 9.71
N SER A 233 -20.91 -16.24 9.92
CA SER A 233 -19.73 -15.69 9.25
C SER A 233 -18.44 -16.31 9.79
N GLY A 234 -17.63 -16.89 8.90
CA GLY A 234 -16.29 -17.42 9.23
C GLY A 234 -15.19 -16.34 9.29
N SER A 235 -15.52 -15.09 8.95
CA SER A 235 -14.52 -14.02 8.73
C SER A 235 -13.72 -13.63 9.98
N GLN A 236 -14.28 -13.88 11.17
CA GLN A 236 -13.58 -13.63 12.43
C GLN A 236 -12.60 -14.75 12.81
N LEU A 237 -12.79 -15.96 12.26
CA LEU A 237 -12.00 -17.14 12.59
C LEU A 237 -10.80 -17.32 11.67
N GLU A 238 -10.97 -17.01 10.39
CA GLU A 238 -9.89 -17.06 9.42
C GLU A 238 -10.03 -15.91 8.43
N ARG A 239 -8.90 -15.28 8.08
CA ARG A 239 -8.86 -14.12 7.16
C ARG A 239 -8.03 -14.38 5.92
N GLN A 240 -7.06 -15.30 5.96
CA GLN A 240 -6.13 -15.55 4.86
C GLN A 240 -6.72 -16.50 3.81
N PHE A 241 -7.56 -17.45 4.23
CA PHE A 241 -8.17 -18.44 3.35
C PHE A 241 -9.62 -18.09 3.06
N SER A 242 -10.05 -18.39 1.83
CA SER A 242 -11.47 -18.46 1.48
C SER A 242 -11.93 -19.89 1.73
N TYR A 243 -13.00 -20.06 2.50
CA TYR A 243 -13.40 -21.39 2.95
C TYR A 243 -14.89 -21.50 3.31
N SER A 244 -15.37 -22.73 3.32
CA SER A 244 -16.64 -23.10 3.93
C SER A 244 -16.40 -24.27 4.88
N ALA A 245 -16.85 -24.14 6.13
CA ALA A 245 -16.77 -25.22 7.12
C ALA A 245 -18.16 -25.77 7.41
N TYR A 246 -18.32 -27.08 7.32
CA TYR A 246 -19.58 -27.81 7.47
C TYR A 246 -19.53 -28.66 8.73
N VAL A 247 -20.27 -28.25 9.75
CA VAL A 247 -20.36 -28.93 11.03
C VAL A 247 -21.64 -29.77 11.06
N SER A 248 -21.48 -31.09 11.12
CA SER A 248 -22.59 -32.04 11.13
C SER A 248 -22.64 -32.82 12.44
N TRP A 249 -23.78 -32.77 13.12
CA TRP A 249 -24.04 -33.53 14.34
C TRP A 249 -25.50 -34.00 14.37
N ASP A 250 -25.70 -35.30 14.55
CA ASP A 250 -27.03 -35.94 14.57
C ASP A 250 -27.99 -35.37 15.62
N GLY A 251 -27.46 -34.81 16.71
CA GLY A 251 -28.23 -34.15 17.75
C GLY A 251 -28.70 -32.73 17.44
N LEU A 252 -28.39 -32.15 16.26
CA LEU A 252 -28.87 -30.82 15.83
C LEU A 252 -30.33 -30.87 15.35
N GLY A 253 -31.24 -31.09 16.29
CA GLY A 253 -32.67 -30.93 16.09
C GLY A 253 -33.12 -29.46 15.96
N PRO A 254 -34.43 -29.22 15.80
CA PRO A 254 -34.98 -27.88 15.55
C PRO A 254 -34.72 -26.89 16.68
N ASP A 255 -34.81 -27.37 17.92
CA ASP A 255 -34.59 -26.59 19.13
C ASP A 255 -33.09 -26.27 19.29
N GLN A 256 -32.22 -27.24 19.01
CA GLN A 256 -30.76 -27.06 19.06
C GLN A 256 -30.27 -26.11 17.97
N LEU A 257 -30.82 -26.20 16.75
CA LEU A 257 -30.53 -25.27 15.66
C LEU A 257 -30.91 -23.82 16.01
N ALA A 258 -32.00 -23.62 16.75
CA ALA A 258 -32.40 -22.27 17.21
C ALA A 258 -31.41 -21.69 18.22
N LEU A 259 -30.71 -22.53 18.99
CA LEU A 259 -29.72 -22.12 19.97
C LEU A 259 -28.36 -21.74 19.35
N LEU A 260 -28.07 -22.16 18.12
CA LEU A 260 -26.79 -21.86 17.44
C LEU A 260 -26.53 -20.35 17.29
N GLY A 261 -27.59 -19.54 17.21
CA GLY A 261 -27.47 -18.07 17.17
C GLY A 261 -26.89 -17.43 18.44
N LEU A 262 -26.86 -18.15 19.57
CA LEU A 262 -26.21 -17.71 20.80
C LEU A 262 -24.70 -17.99 20.83
N GLY A 263 -24.19 -18.72 19.82
CA GLY A 263 -22.80 -19.09 19.74
C GLY A 263 -22.31 -19.83 21.01
N ASP A 264 -21.12 -19.45 21.50
CA ASP A 264 -20.44 -20.15 22.61
C ASP A 264 -21.16 -20.00 23.95
N MET A 265 -22.15 -19.10 24.00
CA MET A 265 -23.02 -18.87 25.14
C MET A 265 -24.28 -19.74 25.10
N ALA A 266 -24.49 -20.53 24.05
CA ALA A 266 -25.58 -21.49 24.01
C ALA A 266 -25.45 -22.52 25.15
N PRO A 267 -26.56 -23.00 25.72
CA PRO A 267 -26.53 -24.11 26.66
C PRO A 267 -25.85 -25.35 26.07
N ASP A 268 -25.23 -26.14 26.95
CA ASP A 268 -24.68 -27.43 26.56
C ASP A 268 -25.82 -28.39 26.14
N PRO A 269 -25.64 -29.20 25.10
CA PRO A 269 -24.37 -29.52 24.42
C PRO A 269 -24.04 -28.61 23.21
N VAL A 270 -24.91 -27.66 22.84
CA VAL A 270 -24.74 -26.82 21.63
C VAL A 270 -23.56 -25.86 21.79
N GLY A 271 -23.41 -25.23 22.96
CA GLY A 271 -22.26 -24.35 23.24
C GLY A 271 -20.92 -25.09 23.17
N GLN A 272 -20.88 -26.33 23.66
CA GLN A 272 -19.70 -27.20 23.58
C GLN A 272 -19.39 -27.63 22.14
N LEU A 273 -20.40 -28.04 21.35
CA LEU A 273 -20.22 -28.32 19.91
C LEU A 273 -19.57 -27.12 19.23
N TRP A 274 -20.04 -25.91 19.53
CA TRP A 274 -19.52 -24.72 18.87
C TRP A 274 -18.06 -24.45 19.19
N LYS A 275 -17.69 -24.54 20.49
CA LYS A 275 -16.30 -24.40 20.95
C LYS A 275 -15.39 -25.44 20.30
N SER A 276 -15.82 -26.70 20.25
CA SER A 276 -15.03 -27.78 19.64
C SER A 276 -14.87 -27.60 18.13
N ALA A 277 -15.95 -27.26 17.41
CA ALA A 277 -15.87 -27.00 15.97
C ALA A 277 -15.00 -25.79 15.65
N ARG A 278 -15.13 -24.70 16.42
CA ARG A 278 -14.27 -23.51 16.31
C ARG A 278 -12.80 -23.85 16.48
N THR A 279 -12.48 -24.63 17.52
CA THR A 279 -11.11 -25.07 17.81
C THR A 279 -10.56 -25.90 16.67
N ALA A 280 -11.33 -26.87 16.15
CA ALA A 280 -10.93 -27.69 15.02
C ALA A 280 -10.66 -26.88 13.74
N ILE A 281 -11.54 -25.92 13.42
CA ILE A 281 -11.37 -25.02 12.27
C ILE A 281 -10.10 -24.16 12.45
N HIS A 282 -9.91 -23.58 13.64
CA HIS A 282 -8.74 -22.78 13.95
C HIS A 282 -7.44 -23.60 13.81
N ASP A 283 -7.41 -24.81 14.35
CA ASP A 283 -6.24 -25.70 14.32
C ASP A 283 -5.93 -26.19 12.90
N HIS A 284 -6.96 -26.46 12.10
CA HIS A 284 -6.84 -26.74 10.66
C HIS A 284 -6.09 -25.61 9.96
N PHE A 285 -6.57 -24.37 10.09
CA PHE A 285 -5.94 -23.23 9.42
C PHE A 285 -4.56 -22.86 10.00
N ALA A 286 -4.33 -23.09 11.30
CA ALA A 286 -2.99 -22.98 11.87
C ALA A 286 -2.01 -24.01 11.26
N SER A 287 -2.48 -25.22 10.96
CA SER A 287 -1.72 -26.22 10.20
C SER A 287 -1.49 -25.78 8.76
N ARG A 288 -2.54 -25.33 8.06
CA ARG A 288 -2.46 -24.87 6.66
C ARG A 288 -1.51 -23.69 6.48
N ARG A 289 -1.54 -22.68 7.37
CA ARG A 289 -0.55 -21.58 7.37
C ARG A 289 0.88 -22.08 7.56
N ARG A 290 1.11 -23.12 8.38
CA ARG A 290 2.45 -23.72 8.54
C ARG A 290 2.88 -24.48 7.29
N GLN A 291 1.95 -25.11 6.60
CA GLN A 291 2.22 -25.82 5.34
C GLN A 291 2.52 -24.85 4.20
N GLN A 292 1.65 -23.86 3.97
CA GLN A 292 1.83 -22.84 2.93
C GLN A 292 3.13 -22.07 3.10
N ARG A 293 3.52 -21.76 4.35
CA ARG A 293 4.83 -21.15 4.64
C ARG A 293 5.99 -22.04 4.18
N ARG A 294 5.94 -23.34 4.45
CA ARG A 294 6.98 -24.28 4.01
C ARG A 294 7.03 -24.39 2.49
N GLU A 295 5.88 -24.60 1.86
CA GLU A 295 5.76 -24.67 0.40
C GLU A 295 6.30 -23.41 -0.28
N GLN A 296 6.00 -22.22 0.27
CA GLN A 296 6.50 -20.95 -0.25
C GLN A 296 8.01 -20.80 -0.09
N ILE A 297 8.56 -21.19 1.06
CA ILE A 297 10.01 -21.18 1.30
C ILE A 297 10.72 -22.13 0.34
N ASP A 298 10.18 -23.33 0.15
CA ASP A 298 10.74 -24.33 -0.76
C ASP A 298 10.66 -23.84 -2.21
N GLN A 299 9.56 -23.19 -2.60
CA GLN A 299 9.46 -22.52 -3.90
C GLN A 299 10.50 -21.40 -4.07
N TRP A 300 10.79 -20.61 -3.02
CA TRP A 300 11.86 -19.61 -3.07
C TRP A 300 13.25 -20.22 -3.19
N LYS A 301 13.49 -21.37 -2.57
CA LYS A 301 14.75 -22.13 -2.71
C LYS A 301 14.91 -22.65 -4.14
N GLU A 302 13.89 -23.31 -4.67
CA GLU A 302 13.89 -23.86 -6.04
C GLU A 302 14.05 -22.76 -7.10
N SER A 303 13.38 -21.63 -6.91
CA SER A 303 13.48 -20.49 -7.83
C SER A 303 14.76 -19.65 -7.65
N GLY A 304 15.59 -19.98 -6.65
CA GLY A 304 16.85 -19.29 -6.33
C GLY A 304 16.67 -17.87 -5.78
N ILE A 305 15.49 -17.54 -5.27
CA ILE A 305 15.15 -16.23 -4.68
C ILE A 305 15.54 -16.21 -3.19
N TYR A 306 15.50 -17.38 -2.53
CA TYR A 306 15.83 -17.53 -1.12
C TYR A 306 17.25 -16.98 -0.83
N PRO A 307 17.42 -16.13 0.21
CA PRO A 307 18.61 -15.31 0.35
C PRO A 307 19.80 -16.03 1.01
N TYR A 308 19.63 -17.27 1.46
CA TYR A 308 20.71 -18.12 1.97
C TYR A 308 21.11 -19.19 0.94
N GLN A 309 22.39 -19.55 0.93
CA GLN A 309 22.96 -20.54 0.02
C GLN A 309 23.46 -21.74 0.80
N GLY A 310 23.25 -22.95 0.26
CA GLY A 310 23.70 -24.21 0.86
C GLY A 310 23.12 -24.51 2.25
N GLU A 311 23.71 -25.49 2.93
CA GLU A 311 23.38 -25.84 4.32
C GLU A 311 23.94 -24.81 5.31
N PRO A 312 23.31 -24.62 6.49
CA PRO A 312 23.83 -23.73 7.53
C PRO A 312 25.21 -24.19 7.99
N THR A 313 26.15 -23.25 8.10
CA THR A 313 27.54 -23.54 8.45
C THR A 313 27.79 -23.62 9.96
N ASN A 314 26.90 -23.06 10.77
CA ASN A 314 27.01 -23.03 12.24
C ASN A 314 25.61 -22.92 12.92
N GLU A 315 25.55 -23.21 14.23
CA GLU A 315 24.30 -23.14 15.01
C GLU A 315 23.67 -21.72 15.06
N PRO A 316 24.44 -20.61 15.17
CA PRO A 316 23.89 -19.27 15.03
C PRO A 316 23.19 -19.01 13.69
N GLU A 317 23.80 -19.43 12.57
CA GLU A 317 23.19 -19.28 11.24
C GLU A 317 21.92 -20.12 11.10
N LYS A 318 21.90 -21.32 11.71
CA LYS A 318 20.69 -22.16 11.76
C LYS A 318 19.56 -21.47 12.53
N ALA A 319 19.86 -20.79 13.63
CA ALA A 319 18.89 -19.98 14.38
C ALA A 319 18.43 -18.75 13.59
N GLU A 320 19.34 -18.03 12.93
CA GLU A 320 19.04 -16.88 12.05
C GLU A 320 18.08 -17.28 10.93
N ARG A 321 18.37 -18.39 10.24
CA ARG A 321 17.51 -18.94 9.17
C ARG A 321 16.14 -19.35 9.71
N ALA A 322 16.06 -19.94 10.91
CA ALA A 322 14.79 -20.29 11.52
C ALA A 322 13.93 -19.05 11.85
N VAL A 323 14.53 -17.98 12.37
CA VAL A 323 13.83 -16.70 12.60
C VAL A 323 13.40 -16.08 11.28
N PHE A 324 14.28 -16.09 10.28
CA PHE A 324 13.97 -15.60 8.94
C PHE A 324 12.79 -16.33 8.31
N ASP A 325 12.75 -17.65 8.37
CA ASP A 325 11.67 -18.48 7.80
C ASP A 325 10.33 -18.20 8.50
N VAL A 326 10.35 -17.94 9.80
CA VAL A 326 9.15 -17.56 10.56
C VAL A 326 8.64 -16.19 10.12
N VAL A 327 9.51 -15.17 10.08
CA VAL A 327 9.13 -13.78 9.77
C VAL A 327 8.76 -13.62 8.29
N SER A 328 9.58 -14.15 7.37
CA SER A 328 9.27 -14.13 5.93
C SER A 328 7.97 -14.88 5.63
N GLY A 329 7.74 -16.00 6.32
CA GLY A 329 6.51 -16.77 6.25
C GLY A 329 5.26 -15.99 6.67
N THR A 330 5.37 -15.09 7.65
CA THR A 330 4.24 -14.21 8.03
C THR A 330 3.98 -13.07 7.06
N LEU A 331 5.00 -12.68 6.29
CA LEU A 331 4.93 -11.57 5.34
C LEU A 331 4.68 -12.02 3.89
N VAL A 332 4.44 -13.32 3.65
CA VAL A 332 4.26 -13.90 2.31
C VAL A 332 3.26 -13.14 1.45
N SER A 333 2.11 -12.74 2.01
CA SER A 333 1.08 -11.98 1.28
C SER A 333 1.51 -10.59 0.84
N HIS A 334 2.57 -10.05 1.46
CA HIS A 334 3.12 -8.71 1.19
C HIS A 334 4.40 -8.76 0.36
N ILE A 335 4.96 -9.95 0.12
CA ILE A 335 6.12 -10.11 -0.74
C ILE A 335 5.64 -10.13 -2.19
N SER A 336 6.26 -9.30 -3.03
CA SER A 336 5.90 -9.20 -4.45
C SER A 336 5.93 -10.56 -5.15
N ARG A 337 5.01 -10.77 -6.09
CA ARG A 337 5.01 -11.97 -6.96
C ARG A 337 6.12 -11.92 -8.01
N THR A 338 6.74 -10.75 -8.24
CA THR A 338 7.83 -10.60 -9.20
C THR A 338 9.13 -11.14 -8.60
N LYS A 339 9.87 -11.94 -9.38
CA LYS A 339 11.11 -12.60 -8.93
C LYS A 339 12.17 -11.62 -8.43
N LYS A 340 12.28 -10.44 -9.07
CA LYS A 340 13.29 -9.42 -8.75
C LYS A 340 12.97 -8.70 -7.44
N ASP A 341 11.72 -8.31 -7.23
CA ASP A 341 11.33 -7.56 -6.05
C ASP A 341 11.21 -8.49 -4.84
N ALA A 342 10.71 -9.73 -5.02
CA ALA A 342 10.74 -10.75 -3.99
C ALA A 342 12.16 -11.01 -3.47
N ARG A 343 13.14 -11.11 -4.39
CA ARG A 343 14.55 -11.31 -4.02
C ARG A 343 15.10 -10.12 -3.23
N LEU A 344 14.74 -8.89 -3.63
CA LEU A 344 15.15 -7.68 -2.92
C LEU A 344 14.55 -7.62 -1.51
N THR A 345 13.23 -7.83 -1.36
CA THR A 345 12.54 -7.82 -0.07
C THR A 345 13.10 -8.89 0.88
N LEU A 346 13.30 -10.12 0.39
CA LEU A 346 13.86 -11.21 1.19
C LEU A 346 15.33 -10.95 1.57
N ALA A 347 16.12 -10.33 0.71
CA ALA A 347 17.50 -9.93 1.04
C ALA A 347 17.54 -8.84 2.11
N LEU A 348 16.67 -7.83 2.03
CA LEU A 348 16.53 -6.78 3.05
C LEU A 348 16.08 -7.35 4.39
N LEU A 349 15.11 -8.26 4.38
CA LEU A 349 14.64 -8.93 5.59
C LEU A 349 15.73 -9.78 6.25
N ARG A 350 16.53 -10.50 5.44
CA ARG A 350 17.70 -11.25 5.92
C ARG A 350 18.69 -10.31 6.59
N ASP A 351 19.06 -9.22 5.91
CA ASP A 351 20.05 -8.28 6.42
C ASP A 351 19.55 -7.58 7.70
N ALA A 352 18.25 -7.28 7.81
CA ALA A 352 17.64 -6.72 9.01
C ALA A 352 17.70 -7.71 10.20
N ILE A 353 17.36 -8.98 9.99
CA ILE A 353 17.42 -10.03 11.03
C ILE A 353 18.88 -10.30 11.45
N ARG A 354 19.82 -10.24 10.50
CA ARG A 354 21.24 -10.47 10.75
C ARG A 354 21.91 -9.35 11.54
N HIS A 355 21.53 -8.10 11.31
CA HIS A 355 22.24 -6.95 11.88
C HIS A 355 21.57 -6.38 13.15
N ASP A 356 20.25 -6.46 13.32
CA ASP A 356 19.56 -6.00 14.55
C ASP A 356 18.08 -6.48 14.64
N PRO A 357 17.81 -7.62 15.31
CA PRO A 357 16.45 -8.15 15.50
C PRO A 357 15.50 -7.17 16.22
N ASP A 358 16.00 -6.42 17.21
CA ASP A 358 15.22 -5.45 18.02
C ASP A 358 14.84 -4.19 17.23
N LYS A 359 15.57 -3.87 16.15
CA LYS A 359 15.24 -2.75 15.26
C LYS A 359 14.15 -3.10 14.27
N LEU A 360 13.98 -4.38 13.93
CA LEU A 360 12.93 -4.82 13.00
C LEU A 360 11.53 -4.62 13.59
N THR A 361 11.32 -4.98 14.86
CA THR A 361 10.06 -4.74 15.57
C THR A 361 9.78 -3.24 15.69
N THR A 362 10.81 -2.43 15.95
CA THR A 362 10.71 -0.97 16.01
C THR A 362 10.29 -0.39 14.66
N ILE A 363 10.92 -0.80 13.55
CA ILE A 363 10.56 -0.33 12.20
C ILE A 363 9.12 -0.72 11.84
N LEU A 364 8.72 -1.96 12.12
CA LEU A 364 7.36 -2.42 11.84
C LEU A 364 6.32 -1.70 12.70
N HIS A 365 6.62 -1.43 13.97
CA HIS A 365 5.77 -0.64 14.85
C HIS A 365 5.61 0.78 14.32
N GLU A 366 6.71 1.47 14.00
CA GLU A 366 6.68 2.84 13.46
C GLU A 366 5.84 2.93 12.19
N VAL A 367 6.01 2.00 11.24
CA VAL A 367 5.24 1.98 9.97
C VAL A 367 3.75 1.72 10.24
N VAL A 368 3.41 0.86 11.20
CA VAL A 368 2.01 0.60 11.60
C VAL A 368 1.43 1.77 12.40
N SER A 369 2.25 2.53 13.12
CA SER A 369 1.83 3.72 13.90
C SER A 369 1.66 4.98 13.05
N LEU A 370 2.13 4.99 11.79
CA LEU A 370 1.92 6.12 10.87
C LEU A 370 0.44 6.43 10.70
N SER A 371 0.11 7.73 10.69
CA SER A 371 -1.23 8.20 10.32
C SER A 371 -1.53 7.91 8.84
N GLU A 372 -2.79 7.99 8.42
CA GLU A 372 -3.16 7.79 7.02
C GLU A 372 -2.43 8.77 6.09
N ALA A 373 -2.33 10.05 6.50
CA ALA A 373 -1.58 11.08 5.77
C ALA A 373 -0.07 10.77 5.67
N ASP A 374 0.55 10.26 6.74
CA ASP A 374 1.97 9.91 6.73
C ASP A 374 2.25 8.66 5.89
N ARG A 375 1.32 7.70 5.88
CA ARG A 375 1.42 6.50 5.03
C ARG A 375 1.30 6.86 3.55
N ASP A 376 0.40 7.77 3.19
CA ASP A 376 0.26 8.25 1.82
C ASP A 376 1.51 9.01 1.38
N THR A 377 2.07 9.84 2.26
CA THR A 377 3.34 10.54 2.03
C THR A 377 4.50 9.57 1.83
N LEU A 378 4.65 8.56 2.70
CA LEU A 378 5.68 7.53 2.56
C LEU A 378 5.52 6.72 1.27
N THR A 379 4.28 6.36 0.91
CA THR A 379 3.99 5.61 -0.33
C THR A 379 4.35 6.42 -1.56
N ARG A 380 4.01 7.72 -1.57
CA ARG A 380 4.37 8.65 -2.64
C ARG A 380 5.88 8.81 -2.78
N LEU A 381 6.59 9.06 -1.69
CA LEU A 381 8.06 9.15 -1.69
C LEU A 381 8.71 7.87 -2.24
N LEU A 382 8.20 6.69 -1.88
CA LEU A 382 8.69 5.40 -2.39
C LEU A 382 8.35 5.14 -3.86
N SER A 383 7.37 5.83 -4.42
CA SER A 383 7.03 5.75 -5.86
C SER A 383 7.93 6.62 -6.73
N GLU A 384 8.48 7.70 -6.17
CA GLU A 384 9.31 8.68 -6.88
C GLU A 384 10.81 8.45 -6.68
N THR A 385 11.21 7.85 -5.56
CA THR A 385 12.62 7.55 -5.25
C THR A 385 12.78 6.25 -4.46
N THR A 386 14.03 5.80 -4.29
CA THR A 386 14.33 4.57 -3.53
C THR A 386 14.39 4.85 -2.03
N LEU A 387 13.93 3.91 -1.20
CA LEU A 387 14.06 3.99 0.27
C LEU A 387 15.50 4.29 0.71
N SER A 388 16.50 3.68 0.05
CA SER A 388 17.90 3.96 0.35
C SER A 388 18.30 5.41 0.06
N ALA A 389 17.73 6.05 -0.97
CA ALA A 389 17.95 7.46 -1.25
C ALA A 389 17.28 8.34 -0.18
N ILE A 390 16.05 8.02 0.22
CA ILE A 390 15.32 8.72 1.30
C ILE A 390 16.13 8.67 2.60
N ILE A 391 16.57 7.48 3.00
CA ILE A 391 17.39 7.28 4.21
C ILE A 391 18.71 8.05 4.11
N ARG A 392 19.39 8.04 2.96
CA ARG A 392 20.62 8.80 2.77
C ARG A 392 20.39 10.31 2.92
N SER A 393 19.32 10.85 2.34
CA SER A 393 18.98 12.26 2.45
C SER A 393 18.62 12.66 3.88
N ALA A 394 17.79 11.86 4.56
CA ALA A 394 17.42 12.09 5.96
C ALA A 394 18.65 12.03 6.88
N ASN A 395 19.51 11.02 6.70
CA ASN A 395 20.75 10.90 7.46
C ASN A 395 21.72 12.05 7.19
N LEU A 396 21.79 12.54 5.95
CA LEU A 396 22.61 13.71 5.61
C LEU A 396 22.14 14.94 6.37
N VAL A 397 20.84 15.26 6.33
CA VAL A 397 20.26 16.39 7.05
C VAL A 397 20.47 16.27 8.56
N ALA A 398 20.18 15.09 9.13
CA ALA A 398 20.34 14.83 10.56
C ALA A 398 21.81 14.94 11.01
N SER A 399 22.75 14.39 10.23
CA SER A 399 24.19 14.46 10.54
C SER A 399 24.68 15.91 10.52
N ARG A 400 24.22 16.72 9.56
CA ARG A 400 24.56 18.14 9.47
C ARG A 400 23.98 18.95 10.64
N HIS A 401 22.75 18.66 11.06
CA HIS A 401 22.17 19.32 12.24
C HIS A 401 22.98 19.01 13.51
N LYS A 402 23.37 17.75 13.70
CA LYS A 402 24.25 17.33 14.81
C LYS A 402 25.61 18.01 14.73
N PHE A 403 26.19 18.11 13.54
CA PHE A 403 27.47 18.79 13.33
C PHE A 403 27.39 20.26 13.73
N LEU A 404 26.37 21.01 13.28
CA LEU A 404 26.20 22.42 13.65
C LEU A 404 26.02 22.61 15.15
N ALA A 405 25.24 21.75 15.81
CA ALA A 405 25.07 21.80 17.26
C ALA A 405 26.39 21.54 18.00
N GLY A 406 27.17 20.56 17.53
CA GLY A 406 28.50 20.28 18.08
C GLY A 406 29.50 21.41 17.84
N LEU A 407 29.52 21.98 16.63
CA LEU A 407 30.38 23.11 16.27
C LEU A 407 30.03 24.35 17.11
N GLU A 408 28.74 24.65 17.29
CA GLU A 408 28.28 25.74 18.16
C GLU A 408 28.76 25.54 19.60
N HIS A 409 28.65 24.33 20.14
CA HIS A 409 29.16 24.03 21.48
C HIS A 409 30.68 24.26 21.59
N LEU A 410 31.45 23.73 20.63
CA LEU A 410 32.91 23.91 20.60
C LEU A 410 33.35 25.38 20.50
N LEU A 411 32.53 26.24 19.89
CA LEU A 411 32.86 27.65 19.67
C LEU A 411 32.41 28.57 20.81
N PHE A 412 31.34 28.22 21.54
CA PHE A 412 30.69 29.14 22.48
C PHE A 412 30.55 28.59 23.90
N ASP A 413 30.81 27.31 24.16
CA ASP A 413 30.85 26.80 25.53
C ASP A 413 32.08 27.38 26.27
N PRO A 414 31.91 28.01 27.45
CA PRO A 414 33.02 28.67 28.15
C PRO A 414 34.19 27.75 28.52
N THR A 415 33.94 26.45 28.68
CA THR A 415 34.96 25.48 29.08
C THR A 415 35.68 24.94 27.84
N ASP A 416 34.90 24.48 26.86
CA ASP A 416 35.47 23.82 25.68
C ASP A 416 36.11 24.82 24.72
N ALA A 417 35.51 26.01 24.52
CA ALA A 417 36.01 27.02 23.58
C ALA A 417 37.46 27.47 23.90
N ALA A 418 37.82 27.51 25.19
CA ALA A 418 39.18 27.87 25.63
C ALA A 418 40.25 26.84 25.22
N THR A 419 39.83 25.62 24.83
CA THR A 419 40.73 24.54 24.41
C THR A 419 40.74 24.34 22.89
N VAL A 420 39.86 25.02 22.16
CA VAL A 420 39.68 24.85 20.72
C VAL A 420 40.62 25.77 19.95
N GLY A 421 41.75 25.23 19.46
CA GLY A 421 42.65 25.96 18.55
C GLY A 421 42.20 25.97 17.08
N GLU A 422 42.61 27.03 16.36
CA GLU A 422 42.43 27.21 14.90
C GLU A 422 42.90 25.98 14.10
N ARG A 423 44.15 25.57 14.31
CA ARG A 423 44.84 24.57 13.47
C ARG A 423 44.68 23.15 13.97
N ASP A 424 44.70 22.99 15.28
CA ASP A 424 44.69 21.66 15.89
C ASP A 424 43.31 21.03 15.86
N HIS A 425 42.25 21.86 15.83
CA HIS A 425 40.85 21.43 15.90
C HIS A 425 40.00 21.99 14.76
N LEU A 426 39.69 23.29 14.73
CA LEU A 426 38.67 23.86 13.83
C LEU A 426 38.94 23.53 12.36
N HIS A 427 40.18 23.75 11.91
CA HIS A 427 40.58 23.43 10.55
C HIS A 427 40.35 21.95 10.20
N LYS A 428 40.88 21.02 11.02
CA LYS A 428 40.76 19.57 10.74
C LYS A 428 39.32 19.10 10.71
N ILE A 429 38.47 19.69 11.55
CA ILE A 429 37.03 19.38 11.58
C ILE A 429 36.36 19.88 10.30
N LEU A 430 36.62 21.13 9.92
CA LEU A 430 35.97 21.78 8.78
C LEU A 430 36.44 21.25 7.42
N GLU A 431 37.66 20.70 7.30
CA GLU A 431 38.11 20.02 6.08
C GLU A 431 37.17 18.87 5.65
N HIS A 432 36.44 18.27 6.60
CA HIS A 432 35.46 17.21 6.33
C HIS A 432 34.04 17.74 6.13
N GLU A 433 33.76 19.01 6.48
CA GLU A 433 32.42 19.59 6.58
C GLU A 433 32.33 20.94 5.82
N LEU A 434 32.99 21.01 4.66
CA LEU A 434 33.12 22.22 3.83
C LEU A 434 31.79 22.78 3.33
N TRP A 435 30.71 21.99 3.36
CA TRP A 435 29.36 22.41 3.00
C TRP A 435 28.84 23.57 3.86
N VAL A 436 29.40 23.77 5.06
CA VAL A 436 29.09 24.90 5.96
C VAL A 436 29.32 26.25 5.27
N PHE A 437 30.26 26.33 4.32
CA PHE A 437 30.51 27.55 3.55
C PHE A 437 29.78 27.58 2.19
N GLY A 438 29.05 26.53 1.85
CA GLY A 438 28.27 26.39 0.62
C GLY A 438 28.29 24.96 0.06
N GLU A 439 27.12 24.48 -0.38
CA GLU A 439 26.94 23.09 -0.87
C GLU A 439 27.89 22.70 -2.01
N ALA A 440 28.15 23.64 -2.92
CA ALA A 440 29.01 23.39 -4.08
C ALA A 440 30.49 23.12 -3.72
N TYR A 441 30.90 23.43 -2.49
CA TYR A 441 32.27 23.23 -2.03
C TYR A 441 32.50 21.87 -1.35
N HIS A 442 31.45 21.07 -1.15
CA HIS A 442 31.53 19.76 -0.49
C HIS A 442 32.39 18.72 -1.24
N LEU A 443 32.57 18.87 -2.56
CA LEU A 443 33.32 17.94 -3.41
C LEU A 443 34.82 18.29 -3.54
N MET A 444 35.32 19.24 -2.75
CA MET A 444 36.67 19.80 -2.92
C MET A 444 37.61 19.41 -1.77
N ASN A 445 38.90 19.29 -2.09
CA ASN A 445 39.95 19.13 -1.08
C ASN A 445 40.51 20.51 -0.68
N SER A 446 40.89 20.68 0.59
CA SER A 446 41.63 21.86 1.04
C SER A 446 43.05 21.86 0.44
N GLU A 447 43.50 23.01 -0.05
CA GLU A 447 44.83 23.16 -0.66
C GLU A 447 45.66 24.22 0.08
N ARG A 448 46.97 23.96 0.23
CA ARG A 448 47.84 24.72 1.13
C ARG A 448 48.76 25.69 0.38
N GLY A 449 48.67 26.98 0.75
CA GLY A 449 49.66 28.00 0.39
C GLY A 449 49.50 28.58 -1.01
N LEU A 450 50.00 29.81 -1.20
CA LEU A 450 49.70 30.65 -2.37
C LEU A 450 50.08 30.02 -3.72
N THR A 451 51.18 29.26 -3.78
CA THR A 451 51.60 28.57 -5.01
C THR A 451 50.64 27.44 -5.38
N GLN A 452 50.08 26.75 -4.38
CA GLN A 452 49.13 25.67 -4.61
C GLN A 452 47.77 26.23 -5.03
N LEU A 453 47.34 27.35 -4.44
CA LEU A 453 46.18 28.12 -4.89
C LEU A 453 46.27 28.44 -6.40
N ALA A 454 47.44 28.91 -6.85
CA ALA A 454 47.70 29.21 -8.26
C ALA A 454 47.64 27.95 -9.14
N ARG A 455 48.21 26.83 -8.69
CA ARG A 455 48.12 25.55 -9.43
C ARG A 455 46.69 25.06 -9.57
N THR A 456 45.89 25.14 -8.50
CA THR A 456 44.47 24.77 -8.53
C THR A 456 43.70 25.64 -9.50
N HIS A 457 43.95 26.96 -9.50
CA HIS A 457 43.36 27.89 -10.46
C HIS A 457 43.71 27.53 -11.92
N LEU A 458 45.00 27.38 -12.23
CA LEU A 458 45.47 27.03 -13.57
C LEU A 458 44.88 25.70 -14.05
N LYS A 459 44.82 24.70 -13.18
CA LYS A 459 44.20 23.40 -13.48
C LYS A 459 42.74 23.53 -13.88
N LEU A 460 41.96 24.35 -13.17
CA LEU A 460 40.53 24.56 -13.44
C LEU A 460 40.29 25.40 -14.70
N GLU A 461 41.21 26.31 -15.04
CA GLU A 461 41.24 27.04 -16.33
C GLU A 461 41.72 26.16 -17.51
N GLY A 462 42.12 24.91 -17.26
CA GLY A 462 42.66 24.02 -18.30
C GLY A 462 44.08 24.41 -18.77
N LEU A 463 44.81 25.17 -17.96
CA LEU A 463 46.16 25.67 -18.24
C LEU A 463 47.25 24.75 -17.63
N PRO A 464 48.48 24.75 -18.17
CA PRO A 464 49.57 23.93 -17.65
C PRO A 464 49.92 24.28 -16.20
N THR A 465 50.09 23.25 -15.35
CA THR A 465 50.45 23.40 -13.93
C THR A 465 51.91 23.08 -13.63
N ASN A 466 52.69 22.69 -14.64
CA ASN A 466 54.11 22.38 -14.50
C ASN A 466 54.89 23.70 -14.44
N ASP A 467 55.93 23.77 -13.60
CA ASP A 467 56.81 24.94 -13.45
C ASP A 467 56.16 26.25 -12.96
N VAL A 468 55.09 26.16 -12.16
CA VAL A 468 54.48 27.34 -11.52
C VAL A 468 55.47 27.98 -10.54
N ALA A 469 55.86 29.22 -10.82
CA ALA A 469 56.75 30.01 -9.98
C ALA A 469 56.17 30.20 -8.57
N ALA A 470 57.03 30.25 -7.56
CA ALA A 470 56.61 30.42 -6.17
C ALA A 470 55.84 31.74 -6.00
N VAL A 471 54.57 31.64 -5.60
CA VAL A 471 53.71 32.79 -5.36
C VAL A 471 53.94 33.29 -3.93
N ARG A 472 54.23 34.59 -3.81
CA ARG A 472 54.44 35.28 -2.54
C ARG A 472 53.38 36.35 -2.34
N ARG A 473 53.21 36.80 -1.09
CA ARG A 473 52.36 37.95 -0.77
C ARG A 473 52.87 39.21 -1.47
N TRP A 474 52.02 40.23 -1.56
CA TRP A 474 52.35 41.52 -2.20
C TRP A 474 53.59 42.21 -1.59
N ASP A 475 53.94 41.90 -0.34
CA ASP A 475 55.10 42.40 0.39
C ASP A 475 56.37 41.52 0.24
N GLY A 476 56.30 40.42 -0.53
CA GLY A 476 57.41 39.49 -0.75
C GLY A 476 57.55 38.37 0.29
N SER A 477 56.66 38.27 1.28
CA SER A 477 56.64 37.21 2.29
C SER A 477 55.89 35.94 1.81
N SER A 478 56.16 34.80 2.43
CA SER A 478 55.37 33.58 2.21
C SER A 478 54.04 33.65 2.96
N GLY A 479 52.94 33.24 2.32
CA GLY A 479 51.61 33.23 2.94
C GLY A 479 50.95 31.85 2.90
N ARG A 480 50.20 31.52 3.96
CA ARG A 480 49.40 30.29 4.07
C ARG A 480 47.99 30.62 4.53
N VAL A 481 47.02 30.29 3.69
CA VAL A 481 45.58 30.36 4.01
C VAL A 481 45.15 29.08 4.72
N ASP A 482 44.09 29.14 5.52
CA ASP A 482 43.59 27.96 6.24
C ASP A 482 42.83 27.02 5.30
N LEU A 483 41.76 27.51 4.66
CA LEU A 483 40.99 26.74 3.69
C LEU A 483 40.97 27.43 2.34
N HIS A 484 41.22 26.67 1.27
CA HIS A 484 40.96 27.09 -0.11
C HIS A 484 40.03 26.11 -0.78
N LEU A 485 38.96 26.64 -1.33
CA LEU A 485 37.88 25.94 -2.00
C LEU A 485 37.75 26.51 -3.41
N ALA A 486 37.56 25.66 -4.42
CA ALA A 486 37.45 26.10 -5.79
C ALA A 486 36.47 25.22 -6.57
N ALA A 487 35.41 25.79 -7.15
CA ALA A 487 34.41 25.05 -7.92
C ALA A 487 34.25 25.65 -9.33
N GLN A 488 34.19 24.78 -10.34
CA GLN A 488 33.92 25.16 -11.72
C GLN A 488 32.44 24.91 -12.04
N TYR A 489 31.73 25.96 -12.47
CA TYR A 489 30.34 25.87 -12.90
C TYR A 489 30.27 25.80 -14.43
N LYS A 490 29.83 24.65 -14.95
CA LYS A 490 29.78 24.40 -16.40
C LYS A 490 28.78 25.31 -17.13
N GLU A 491 27.68 25.71 -16.49
CA GLU A 491 26.60 26.48 -17.12
C GLU A 491 26.97 27.94 -17.43
N HIS A 492 27.99 28.49 -16.77
CA HIS A 492 28.39 29.90 -16.93
C HIS A 492 29.88 30.08 -17.25
N ASP A 493 30.61 28.98 -17.47
CA ASP A 493 32.05 28.98 -17.73
C ASP A 493 32.82 29.87 -16.72
N HIS A 494 32.42 29.79 -15.45
CA HIS A 494 32.96 30.61 -14.36
C HIS A 494 33.58 29.73 -13.28
N ILE A 495 34.76 30.15 -12.80
CA ILE A 495 35.49 29.48 -11.73
C ILE A 495 35.33 30.31 -10.46
N ARG A 496 34.72 29.72 -9.44
CA ARG A 496 34.55 30.36 -8.13
C ARG A 496 35.57 29.80 -7.16
N HIS A 497 36.36 30.68 -6.57
CA HIS A 497 37.27 30.38 -5.48
C HIS A 497 36.74 31.01 -4.20
N LEU A 498 36.82 30.25 -3.12
CA LEU A 498 36.56 30.71 -1.77
C LEU A 498 37.78 30.41 -0.91
N VAL A 499 38.32 31.42 -0.27
CA VAL A 499 39.44 31.32 0.68
C VAL A 499 38.89 31.68 2.04
N VAL A 500 39.00 30.78 3.01
CA VAL A 500 38.55 31.03 4.38
C VAL A 500 39.77 31.08 5.30
N GLU A 501 39.91 32.18 6.02
CA GLU A 501 40.85 32.35 7.13
C GLU A 501 40.04 32.23 8.42
N LEU A 502 40.46 31.30 9.29
CA LEU A 502 39.79 31.00 10.54
C LEU A 502 40.58 31.62 11.69
N LYS A 503 39.89 32.01 12.75
CA LYS A 503 40.50 32.30 14.04
C LYS A 503 39.93 31.44 15.14
N ALA A 504 40.76 31.16 16.13
CA ALA A 504 40.37 30.43 17.32
C ALA A 504 39.27 31.20 18.09
N PRO A 505 38.40 30.51 18.86
CA PRO A 505 37.23 31.13 19.48
C PRO A 505 37.54 32.24 20.48
N ASP A 506 38.73 32.21 21.07
CA ASP A 506 39.26 33.17 22.04
C ASP A 506 39.82 34.45 21.38
N ILE A 507 39.91 34.51 20.05
CA ILE A 507 40.46 35.64 19.30
C ILE A 507 39.33 36.53 18.78
N THR A 508 39.26 37.75 19.31
CA THR A 508 38.49 38.85 18.70
C THR A 508 39.29 39.45 17.55
N LEU A 509 38.68 39.55 16.36
CA LEU A 509 39.37 40.12 15.19
C LEU A 509 39.65 41.60 15.35
N SER A 510 40.82 42.01 14.86
CA SER A 510 41.26 43.39 14.80
C SER A 510 41.67 43.78 13.36
N GLN A 511 42.15 45.01 13.21
CA GLN A 511 42.74 45.49 11.95
C GLN A 511 43.90 44.59 11.44
N THR A 512 44.59 43.88 12.33
CA THR A 512 45.71 42.99 11.97
C THR A 512 45.25 41.86 11.07
N GLU A 513 44.18 41.17 11.46
CA GLU A 513 43.63 40.03 10.73
C GLU A 513 42.96 40.49 9.43
N LEU A 514 42.28 41.64 9.43
CA LEU A 514 41.75 42.25 8.20
C LEU A 514 42.87 42.52 7.18
N ASN A 515 43.97 43.13 7.62
CA ASN A 515 45.11 43.44 6.75
C ASN A 515 45.76 42.18 6.19
N GLN A 516 45.78 41.08 6.96
CA GLN A 516 46.24 39.78 6.47
C GLN A 516 45.41 39.29 5.28
N VAL A 517 44.08 39.35 5.39
CA VAL A 517 43.17 38.94 4.31
C VAL A 517 43.28 39.87 3.11
N GLU A 518 43.34 41.18 3.33
CA GLU A 518 43.59 42.17 2.27
C GLU A 518 44.92 41.90 1.54
N GLY A 519 45.93 41.42 2.26
CA GLY A 519 47.19 40.97 1.68
C GLY A 519 47.02 39.83 0.66
N TYR A 520 46.15 38.85 0.95
CA TYR A 520 45.84 37.77 0.02
C TYR A 520 45.05 38.25 -1.19
N VAL A 521 44.05 39.11 -0.97
CA VAL A 521 43.27 39.75 -2.04
C VAL A 521 44.19 40.47 -3.03
N ASN A 522 45.10 41.28 -2.52
CA ASN A 522 46.06 42.02 -3.35
C ASN A 522 47.02 41.09 -4.09
N THR A 523 47.39 39.96 -3.49
CA THR A 523 48.24 38.96 -4.13
C THR A 523 47.56 38.34 -5.35
N VAL A 524 46.31 37.87 -5.19
CA VAL A 524 45.54 37.27 -6.30
C VAL A 524 45.24 38.29 -7.39
N ARG A 525 44.92 39.52 -7.00
CA ARG A 525 44.59 40.59 -7.95
C ARG A 525 45.78 41.07 -8.79
N THR A 526 47.01 41.00 -8.27
CA THR A 526 48.20 41.58 -8.92
C THR A 526 49.11 40.54 -9.57
N ASN A 527 49.20 39.33 -9.03
CA ASN A 527 50.08 38.29 -9.54
C ASN A 527 49.56 37.73 -10.88
N ALA A 528 50.43 37.61 -11.88
CA ALA A 528 50.06 37.16 -13.23
C ALA A 528 49.57 35.70 -13.26
N ALA A 529 49.94 34.87 -12.27
CA ALA A 529 49.52 33.48 -12.19
C ALA A 529 47.99 33.30 -12.00
N PHE A 530 47.28 34.34 -11.56
CA PHE A 530 45.83 34.34 -11.36
C PHE A 530 45.08 35.16 -12.41
N ALA A 531 45.72 35.54 -13.52
CA ALA A 531 45.10 36.38 -14.54
C ALA A 531 43.96 35.63 -15.27
N SER A 532 42.72 35.96 -14.94
CA SER A 532 41.52 35.41 -15.56
C SER A 532 40.33 36.35 -15.35
N GLU A 533 39.53 36.62 -16.39
CA GLU A 533 38.29 37.42 -16.28
C GLU A 533 37.07 36.57 -15.90
N LYS A 534 37.19 35.25 -16.03
CA LYS A 534 36.12 34.27 -15.76
C LYS A 534 36.16 33.71 -14.33
N SER A 535 37.14 34.15 -13.53
CA SER A 535 37.29 33.71 -12.16
C SER A 535 36.90 34.78 -11.15
N SER A 536 36.24 34.33 -10.09
CA SER A 536 35.86 35.14 -8.94
C SER A 536 36.42 34.54 -7.66
N TRP A 537 37.01 35.36 -6.81
CA TRP A 537 37.62 34.96 -5.56
C TRP A 537 36.98 35.70 -4.39
N ASP A 538 36.40 34.94 -3.48
CA ASP A 538 35.88 35.44 -2.22
C ASP A 538 36.83 35.04 -1.10
N PHE A 539 37.20 36.02 -0.26
CA PHE A 539 38.00 35.80 0.93
C PHE A 539 37.12 36.05 2.15
N ILE A 540 37.01 35.09 3.04
CA ILE A 540 36.18 35.20 4.24
C ILE A 540 37.05 35.03 5.47
N LEU A 541 37.06 36.04 6.33
CA LEU A 541 37.63 35.97 7.67
C LEU A 541 36.53 35.58 8.66
N VAL A 542 36.71 34.48 9.39
CA VAL A 542 35.69 33.95 10.31
C VAL A 542 36.24 33.89 11.74
N ALA A 543 35.48 34.46 12.68
CA ALA A 543 35.77 34.41 14.11
C ALA A 543 34.48 34.41 14.95
N THR A 544 34.61 34.29 16.27
CA THR A 544 33.48 34.41 17.20
C THR A 544 32.99 35.86 17.28
N ASP A 545 33.89 36.83 17.32
CA ASP A 545 33.56 38.26 17.34
C ASP A 545 34.69 39.14 16.76
N PHE A 546 34.41 40.43 16.56
CA PHE A 546 35.35 41.43 16.06
C PHE A 546 35.14 42.81 16.70
N ASP A 547 36.19 43.62 16.74
CA ASP A 547 36.17 44.95 17.37
C ASP A 547 35.47 46.03 16.51
N GLU A 548 35.25 47.22 17.11
CA GLU A 548 34.62 48.36 16.41
C GLU A 548 35.41 48.83 15.19
N LEU A 549 36.74 48.68 15.19
CA LEU A 549 37.57 49.10 14.05
C LEU A 549 37.35 48.20 12.84
N VAL A 550 37.12 46.91 13.07
CA VAL A 550 36.71 45.95 12.03
C VAL A 550 35.30 46.27 11.54
N ASP A 551 34.36 46.58 12.44
CA ASP A 551 32.97 46.96 12.08
C ASP A 551 32.93 48.21 11.19
N ASP A 552 33.71 49.25 11.54
CA ASP A 552 33.82 50.51 10.78
C ASP A 552 34.36 50.31 9.36
N ARG A 553 35.10 49.22 9.12
CA ARG A 553 35.62 48.87 7.79
C ARG A 553 34.60 48.18 6.89
N ILE A 554 33.50 47.68 7.43
CA ILE A 554 32.43 47.06 6.66
C ILE A 554 31.70 48.14 5.87
N GLN A 555 31.50 47.89 4.57
CA GLN A 555 30.80 48.82 3.70
C GLN A 555 29.34 48.94 4.14
N ALA A 556 28.84 50.17 4.33
CA ALA A 556 27.51 50.43 4.89
C ALA A 556 26.37 49.71 4.15
N GLU A 557 26.48 49.58 2.83
CA GLU A 557 25.52 48.90 1.95
C GLU A 557 25.60 47.36 2.00
N TYR A 558 26.62 46.79 2.66
CA TYR A 558 26.87 45.35 2.74
C TYR A 558 27.03 44.84 4.18
N ARG A 559 26.51 45.55 5.18
CA ARG A 559 26.57 45.13 6.59
C ARG A 559 26.08 43.71 6.81
N ASP A 560 24.99 43.33 6.16
CA ASP A 560 24.39 41.99 6.30
C ASP A 560 25.30 40.86 5.82
N THR A 561 26.27 41.17 4.94
CA THR A 561 27.22 40.19 4.39
C THR A 561 28.62 40.32 5.00
N GLY A 562 28.89 41.43 5.70
CA GLY A 562 30.21 41.76 6.24
C GLY A 562 31.26 42.11 5.18
N GLN A 563 30.86 42.56 3.99
CA GLN A 563 31.82 42.92 2.93
C GLN A 563 32.59 44.20 3.29
N PHE A 564 33.91 44.10 3.37
CA PHE A 564 34.79 45.24 3.71
C PHE A 564 35.72 45.66 2.55
N LEU A 565 35.81 44.83 1.51
CA LEU A 565 36.68 45.08 0.35
C LEU A 565 36.10 44.47 -0.94
N ALA A 566 35.85 45.31 -1.94
CA ALA A 566 35.49 44.88 -3.30
C ALA A 566 36.08 45.86 -4.33
N PRO A 567 37.35 45.69 -4.71
CA PRO A 567 38.00 46.55 -5.69
C PRO A 567 37.32 46.43 -7.06
N GLY A 568 37.22 47.55 -7.78
CA GLY A 568 36.65 47.56 -9.13
C GLY A 568 37.34 46.59 -10.10
N ALA A 569 36.56 46.05 -11.03
CA ALA A 569 37.03 45.10 -12.03
C ALA A 569 38.17 45.69 -12.88
N LYS A 570 39.16 44.87 -13.23
CA LYS A 570 40.27 45.22 -14.12
C LYS A 570 40.33 44.20 -15.24
N ALA A 571 40.51 44.65 -16.48
CA ALA A 571 40.66 43.76 -17.62
C ALA A 571 41.82 42.78 -17.42
N GLY A 572 41.62 41.52 -17.79
CA GLY A 572 42.54 40.41 -17.62
C GLY A 572 42.76 39.96 -16.16
N ARG A 573 41.97 40.45 -15.20
CA ARG A 573 42.13 40.15 -13.76
C ARG A 573 40.86 39.58 -13.14
N PRO A 574 41.02 38.71 -12.12
CA PRO A 574 39.88 38.09 -11.44
C PRO A 574 39.08 39.12 -10.66
N ARG A 575 37.77 38.86 -10.53
CA ARG A 575 36.95 39.57 -9.54
C ARG A 575 37.35 39.10 -8.15
N VAL A 576 37.61 40.01 -7.23
CA VAL A 576 38.02 39.70 -5.85
C VAL A 576 37.12 40.44 -4.86
N ARG A 577 36.69 39.75 -3.81
CA ARG A 577 35.89 40.32 -2.70
C ARG A 577 36.40 39.78 -1.37
N ALA A 578 36.29 40.56 -0.30
CA ALA A 578 36.60 40.11 1.04
C ALA A 578 35.50 40.47 2.03
N PHE A 579 35.24 39.53 2.93
CA PHE A 579 34.16 39.53 3.90
C PHE A 579 34.73 39.19 5.28
N VAL A 580 34.13 39.76 6.33
CA VAL A 580 34.27 39.31 7.71
C VAL A 580 32.95 38.70 8.15
N ARG A 581 32.97 37.53 8.79
CA ARG A 581 31.75 36.86 9.26
C ARG A 581 31.92 36.35 10.68
N ARG A 582 30.86 36.43 11.47
CA ARG A 582 30.83 35.75 12.78
C ARG A 582 30.42 34.30 12.58
N TRP A 583 30.96 33.42 13.42
CA TRP A 583 30.57 32.01 13.48
C TRP A 583 29.07 31.84 13.71
N ARG A 584 28.47 32.72 14.53
CA ARG A 584 27.02 32.71 14.78
C ARG A 584 26.22 32.90 13.49
N ASP A 585 26.61 33.86 12.65
CA ASP A 585 25.91 34.13 11.39
C ASP A 585 26.01 32.95 10.42
N VAL A 586 27.18 32.31 10.35
CA VAL A 586 27.43 31.13 9.51
C VAL A 586 26.60 29.95 9.99
N ILE A 587 26.57 29.69 11.30
CA ILE A 587 25.77 28.60 11.88
C ILE A 587 24.28 28.84 11.65
N ASP A 588 23.79 30.05 11.94
CA ASP A 588 22.37 30.37 11.82
C ASP A 588 21.90 30.33 10.36
N GLU A 589 22.73 30.74 9.40
CA GLU A 589 22.44 30.59 7.97
C GLU A 589 22.28 29.12 7.58
N ASN A 590 23.18 28.26 8.04
CA ASN A 590 23.11 26.83 7.75
C ASN A 590 21.93 26.16 8.46
N LYS A 591 21.61 26.55 9.71
CA LYS A 591 20.42 26.08 10.42
C LYS A 591 19.15 26.42 9.64
N ARG A 592 18.98 27.68 9.19
CA ARG A 592 17.85 28.10 8.34
C ARG A 592 17.78 27.32 7.03
N ARG A 593 18.93 27.04 6.40
CA ARG A 593 18.98 26.24 5.16
C ARG A 593 18.53 24.79 5.39
N LEU A 594 18.99 24.17 6.48
CA LEU A 594 18.59 22.81 6.84
C LEU A 594 17.11 22.75 7.25
N GLU A 595 16.61 23.76 7.94
CA GLU A 595 15.18 23.89 8.29
C GLU A 595 14.33 23.96 7.02
N PHE A 596 14.69 24.82 6.06
CA PHE A 596 14.04 24.88 4.75
C PHE A 596 14.05 23.52 4.03
N MET A 597 15.18 22.81 4.01
CA MET A 597 15.26 21.48 3.41
C MET A 597 14.40 20.45 4.16
N THR A 598 14.26 20.57 5.48
CA THR A 598 13.45 19.66 6.30
C THR A 598 11.97 19.89 6.05
N THR A 599 11.53 21.16 6.06
CA THR A 599 10.15 21.53 5.70
C THR A 599 9.81 21.12 4.27
N ALA A 600 10.74 21.24 3.32
CA ALA A 600 10.53 20.78 1.94
C ALA A 600 10.48 19.25 1.79
N LEU A 601 11.15 18.49 2.68
CA LEU A 601 11.01 17.02 2.73
C LEU A 601 9.70 16.58 3.38
N GLU A 602 9.17 17.38 4.31
CA GLU A 602 7.86 17.16 4.94
C GLU A 602 6.70 17.60 4.02
N HIS A 603 6.89 18.66 3.26
CA HIS A 603 6.00 19.14 2.19
C HIS A 603 6.63 18.81 0.84
N ASP A 604 6.58 17.55 0.43
CA ASP A 604 6.83 17.21 -0.97
C ASP A 604 5.53 17.52 -1.74
N PRO A 605 5.45 18.53 -2.63
CA PRO A 605 4.25 18.73 -3.44
C PRO A 605 4.21 17.67 -4.54
N SER A 606 3.09 16.95 -4.66
CA SER A 606 2.94 15.94 -5.71
C SER A 606 3.11 16.56 -7.11
N ILE A 607 3.48 15.76 -8.12
CA ILE A 607 3.48 16.20 -9.54
C ILE A 607 2.13 16.83 -9.91
N THR A 608 1.04 16.30 -9.37
CA THR A 608 -0.32 16.82 -9.56
C THR A 608 -0.49 18.21 -8.94
N GLU A 609 -0.04 18.44 -7.70
CA GLU A 609 -0.08 19.75 -7.04
C GLU A 609 0.87 20.77 -7.69
N GLY A 610 2.05 20.32 -8.13
CA GLY A 610 3.00 21.15 -8.89
C GLY A 610 2.43 21.57 -10.24
N LEU A 611 1.79 20.64 -10.96
CA LEU A 611 1.07 20.96 -12.20
C LEU A 611 -0.13 21.87 -11.95
N GLU A 612 -0.87 21.69 -10.86
CA GLU A 612 -2.01 22.53 -10.50
C GLU A 612 -1.57 23.94 -10.13
N TYR A 613 -0.50 24.09 -9.35
CA TYR A 613 0.13 25.37 -9.04
C TYR A 613 0.59 26.09 -10.32
N VAL A 614 1.31 25.37 -11.20
CA VAL A 614 1.77 25.92 -12.48
C VAL A 614 0.59 26.32 -13.37
N ARG A 615 -0.50 25.54 -13.37
CA ARG A 615 -1.76 25.86 -14.07
C ARG A 615 -2.48 27.07 -13.51
N GLN A 616 -2.42 27.29 -12.20
CA GLN A 616 -3.08 28.42 -11.55
C GLN A 616 -2.27 29.72 -11.72
N GLU A 617 -0.96 29.69 -11.48
CA GLU A 617 -0.11 30.88 -11.51
C GLU A 617 0.34 31.28 -12.92
N TYR A 618 0.52 30.31 -13.81
CA TYR A 618 1.04 30.55 -15.16
C TYR A 618 0.05 30.17 -16.25
N LYS A 619 -1.26 30.20 -15.94
CA LYS A 619 -2.35 29.82 -16.85
C LYS A 619 -2.21 30.44 -18.25
N ASP A 620 -1.85 31.72 -18.31
CA ASP A 620 -1.77 32.49 -19.55
C ASP A 620 -0.51 32.20 -20.38
N LEU A 621 0.47 31.50 -19.78
CA LEU A 621 1.73 31.11 -20.41
C LEU A 621 1.79 29.62 -20.76
N LEU A 622 0.79 28.84 -20.33
CA LEU A 622 0.73 27.41 -20.58
C LEU A 622 0.05 27.10 -21.92
N PRO A 623 0.54 26.08 -22.65
CA PRO A 623 -0.15 25.56 -23.83
C PRO A 623 -1.61 25.16 -23.52
N PRO A 624 -2.56 25.30 -24.46
CA PRO A 624 -3.96 24.94 -24.26
C PRO A 624 -4.18 23.48 -23.82
N SER A 625 -3.29 22.57 -24.22
CA SER A 625 -3.30 21.15 -23.85
C SER A 625 -2.95 20.88 -22.38
N LEU A 626 -2.32 21.84 -21.69
CA LEU A 626 -1.90 21.70 -20.29
C LEU A 626 -2.80 22.46 -19.33
N THR A 627 -3.81 23.20 -19.83
CA THR A 627 -4.72 24.05 -19.04
C THR A 627 -6.10 23.43 -18.75
N ASN A 628 -6.48 22.31 -19.39
CA ASN A 628 -7.75 21.62 -19.15
C ASN A 628 -7.54 20.10 -19.08
N PRO A 629 -7.99 19.41 -18.02
CA PRO A 629 -8.05 17.95 -18.01
C PRO A 629 -9.38 17.53 -18.66
N ALA A 630 -9.34 17.12 -19.93
CA ALA A 630 -10.45 16.42 -20.56
C ALA A 630 -9.90 15.27 -21.41
N ASP A 631 -10.27 14.06 -21.00
CA ASP A 631 -10.31 12.80 -21.76
C ASP A 631 -9.10 12.44 -22.62
N ASP A 632 -8.13 11.76 -22.00
CA ASP A 632 -7.16 10.93 -22.73
C ASP A 632 -7.47 9.43 -22.45
N HIS A 633 -8.65 9.00 -22.89
CA HIS A 633 -8.89 7.61 -23.23
C HIS A 633 -9.60 7.51 -24.60
N ALA A 634 -8.94 6.80 -25.51
CA ALA A 634 -9.37 6.38 -26.86
C ALA A 634 -9.20 7.48 -27.95
N GLU A 635 -8.43 7.30 -29.03
CA GLU A 635 -8.43 6.19 -29.99
C GLU A 635 -7.12 6.20 -30.81
N THR A 636 -6.48 5.04 -30.96
CA THR A 636 -5.52 4.79 -32.05
C THR A 636 -6.31 4.26 -33.24
N PRO A 637 -6.34 4.91 -34.42
CA PRO A 637 -7.07 4.37 -35.56
C PRO A 637 -6.31 3.20 -36.17
N ALA A 638 -7.00 2.05 -36.27
CA ALA A 638 -6.53 0.84 -36.90
C ALA A 638 -6.23 1.05 -38.39
N ALA A 639 -5.09 0.55 -38.85
CA ALA A 639 -4.75 0.44 -40.25
C ALA A 639 -5.66 -0.57 -40.95
N ALA A 640 -6.26 -0.17 -42.08
CA ALA A 640 -7.06 -1.05 -42.93
C ALA A 640 -6.18 -1.99 -43.76
N PRO A 641 -6.49 -3.30 -43.84
CA PRO A 641 -6.17 -4.12 -44.99
C PRO A 641 -7.36 -4.12 -45.98
N ARG A 642 -7.05 -4.35 -47.26
CA ARG A 642 -7.96 -4.36 -48.41
C ARG A 642 -9.17 -5.27 -48.26
#